data_AF-A0A5B6W6V9-F1
#
_entry.id   AF-A0A5B6W6V9-F1
#
_cell.length_a   1.000
_cell.length_b   1.000
_cell.length_c   1.000
_cell.angle_alpha   90.00
_cell.angle_beta   90.00
_cell.angle_gamma   90.00
#
_symmetry.space_group_name_H-M   'P 1'
#
loop_
_entity.id
_entity.type
_entity.pdbx_description
1 polymer ?
#
loop_
_entity_poly.entity_id
_entity_poly.type
_entity_poly.pdbx_seq_one_letter_code
_entity_poly.pdbx_strand_id
1 'polypeptide(L)'
;MQRQKSILSLLQKPSPASQNGAVGDVKGQGASLFPSKQNLNGDVCGSSLEVTGTDTPPEKVPRKVLPVNFSSNAEARGSSSLFSSIMHKFVKADDRENGSQRNQAADKSSDVEELPRVELTAKPSEKANVLNVENDDDLRPETPATRPGVSRFKRIQDYFPTFGDKDNSLLDSSKRIKLLQESIVGNNNHKNDSDVASKFEWLDPSRIKDANGRRPSDPLYDKKTLFIPPDVLKNMSASQKQYWGVKCQYMDIVLFFKVGKFYELYEIDAEIGHKELDWKMTVSGVGKCRQVGIPESGIDDAVQKLVARGYKVGRMEQLETSQQAKARGANSVIQRKLVQVITPSTTVDGNIGPDAVHLLAIKEGNYGVENGSTTYGFAFVDCAALKFWVGSISDDATCSALGALLMQVSPKEVIYEHRGLSREAHKALKKYSFSGTTAVQLSPGFSTDFLDASEVRNMIQSKGYFKGLPNSYFNAFDGVVHHDFAVCALGGLVSHMSRLMLKDILQSGDVLPYHVYQGCLRIDGQTIVNLEIFSNSADGGSSGNFLVLKIILFSGTLYKYLDNCVTSSGKRLLRNWICHPLKDVDSINKRLDVVEELMSHSEIMLIIGQYLRKLPDLERLLGRVKASIQSSASLALPMIGKKVLKQLVKAFGTLVKGLWSGMDLLRLLQKDADMVSLLSKVFKFPILSGANGLDEFLTQFEAAIESDFPNYQNHDLTDSDAETLSILIELFIEKASQWSQVIHALNCIDVLRSFAVTASFSSGTMARPVVLPQSKTMTSNKGGPILKITGLWHPFALGENGVLPVPNDIFLGEGVNDYTPRALLLTGPNMGGKSTLLRATCLAVILAQLGSFVPCETCVISLVDTIFTRLGATDRIMTGESTFLVECTETASVLQNATQDSLVLLDELGRGTSTFDGYAIAYAVFRHLVEKVHCRLLFATHYHPLTKEFASHPHVILQHMACSFKVKSEGCSKGEQEPSFLYRLTNGACPESYGLQVAIMAGIPEKVVEAASKAGQVMKISVGESFKSSEQRSEFSTLHEEWLRSLVSVSQVENCNFDDGDYDTLFCLWHELKNSYGASN
;
A
#
# COMPACT_ATOMS: atom_id res chain seq x y z
N MET A 1 17.60 -41.52 21.03
CA MET A 1 18.81 -42.21 20.53
C MET A 1 18.56 -43.23 19.42
N GLN A 2 18.03 -44.44 19.66
CA GLN A 2 17.88 -45.43 18.56
C GLN A 2 17.00 -44.93 17.39
N ARG A 3 15.85 -44.30 17.66
CA ARG A 3 14.97 -43.72 16.63
C ARG A 3 15.66 -42.62 15.79
N GLN A 4 16.46 -41.75 16.42
CA GLN A 4 17.30 -40.75 15.74
C GLN A 4 18.36 -41.39 14.83
N LYS A 5 18.99 -42.51 15.23
CA LYS A 5 19.91 -43.25 14.35
C LYS A 5 19.20 -43.79 13.10
N SER A 6 17.94 -44.20 13.21
CA SER A 6 17.15 -44.66 12.06
C SER A 6 16.93 -43.54 11.04
N ILE A 7 16.51 -42.35 11.48
CA ILE A 7 16.29 -41.18 10.61
C ILE A 7 17.61 -40.73 9.97
N LEU A 8 18.69 -40.63 10.75
CA LEU A 8 20.01 -40.25 10.24
C LEU A 8 20.59 -41.29 9.27
N SER A 9 20.31 -42.59 9.44
CA SER A 9 20.76 -43.63 8.51
C SER A 9 20.06 -43.59 7.15
N LEU A 10 18.88 -42.97 7.07
CA LEU A 10 18.08 -42.81 5.85
C LEU A 10 18.60 -41.69 4.92
N LEU A 11 19.49 -40.82 5.44
CA LEU A 11 19.97 -39.60 4.77
C LEU A 11 21.50 -39.52 4.62
N GLN A 12 22.23 -40.61 4.88
CA GLN A 12 23.69 -40.61 4.68
C GLN A 12 24.03 -40.63 3.18
N LYS A 13 24.73 -39.58 2.74
CA LYS A 13 25.31 -39.51 1.39
C LYS A 13 26.24 -40.71 1.12
N PRO A 14 26.24 -41.29 -0.10
CA PRO A 14 27.30 -42.20 -0.49
C PRO A 14 28.65 -41.48 -0.43
N SER A 15 29.65 -42.11 0.19
CA SER A 15 31.02 -41.61 0.17
C SER A 15 31.59 -41.71 -1.25
N PRO A 16 32.44 -40.76 -1.69
CA PRO A 16 33.07 -40.83 -2.99
C PRO A 16 34.06 -42.00 -3.02
N ALA A 17 33.69 -43.07 -3.72
CA ALA A 17 34.57 -44.22 -3.93
C ALA A 17 35.82 -43.79 -4.71
N SER A 18 37.00 -44.09 -4.17
CA SER A 18 38.28 -43.73 -4.79
C SER A 18 38.49 -44.43 -6.13
N GLN A 19 38.70 -43.66 -7.20
CA GLN A 19 39.24 -44.20 -8.43
C GLN A 19 40.69 -44.64 -8.18
N ASN A 20 40.95 -45.95 -8.25
CA ASN A 20 42.25 -46.55 -8.53
C ASN A 20 42.02 -48.03 -8.89
N GLY A 21 42.25 -48.40 -10.16
CA GLY A 21 41.97 -49.74 -10.68
C GLY A 21 42.98 -50.18 -11.73
N ALA A 22 44.06 -50.82 -11.29
CA ALA A 22 45.15 -51.47 -12.05
C ALA A 22 46.11 -52.08 -10.99
N VAL A 23 46.71 -53.29 -11.07
CA VAL A 23 46.77 -54.37 -12.09
C VAL A 23 46.85 -55.74 -11.36
N GLY A 24 46.24 -56.80 -11.91
CA GLY A 24 46.55 -58.21 -11.57
C GLY A 24 45.93 -58.78 -10.27
N ASP A 25 45.91 -60.10 -10.04
CA ASP A 25 46.22 -61.20 -10.97
C ASP A 25 45.59 -62.57 -10.55
N VAL A 26 45.22 -63.41 -11.55
CA VAL A 26 45.27 -64.90 -11.58
C VAL A 26 44.61 -65.80 -10.47
N LYS A 27 43.67 -66.67 -10.91
CA LYS A 27 43.13 -67.94 -10.32
C LYS A 27 42.29 -67.88 -9.01
N GLY A 28 41.32 -68.78 -8.76
CA GLY A 28 40.69 -69.81 -9.61
C GLY A 28 39.97 -70.95 -8.83
N GLN A 29 39.02 -71.65 -9.49
CA GLN A 29 38.26 -72.85 -9.03
C GLN A 29 37.26 -72.64 -7.86
N GLY A 30 36.13 -73.37 -7.72
CA GLY A 30 35.47 -74.37 -8.59
C GLY A 30 34.27 -75.08 -7.91
N ALA A 31 33.51 -75.91 -8.66
CA ALA A 31 32.45 -76.85 -8.21
C ALA A 31 31.11 -76.24 -7.67
N SER A 32 29.92 -76.51 -8.25
CA SER A 32 28.99 -77.69 -8.10
C SER A 32 28.11 -77.63 -6.83
N LEU A 33 26.81 -78.01 -6.77
CA LEU A 33 25.98 -78.92 -7.59
C LEU A 33 24.45 -78.62 -7.43
N PHE A 34 23.59 -79.19 -8.29
CA PHE A 34 22.09 -79.17 -8.24
C PHE A 34 21.53 -80.33 -7.37
N PRO A 35 20.28 -80.28 -6.80
CA PRO A 35 18.98 -80.47 -7.51
C PRO A 35 17.87 -79.44 -7.08
N SER A 36 16.70 -79.24 -7.72
CA SER A 36 15.63 -80.10 -8.32
C SER A 36 14.72 -80.79 -7.25
N LYS A 37 13.37 -80.88 -7.33
CA LYS A 37 12.43 -80.77 -8.48
C LYS A 37 10.91 -80.72 -8.06
N GLN A 38 10.05 -80.21 -8.95
CA GLN A 38 8.64 -80.62 -9.25
C GLN A 38 7.41 -80.30 -8.33
N ASN A 39 6.23 -80.38 -8.96
CA ASN A 39 4.88 -79.92 -8.53
C ASN A 39 3.97 -81.08 -8.08
N LEU A 40 2.78 -80.80 -7.49
CA LEU A 40 1.46 -81.26 -7.99
C LEU A 40 0.24 -80.71 -7.20
N ASN A 41 -0.98 -81.01 -7.68
CA ASN A 41 -2.29 -80.45 -7.25
C ASN A 41 -3.07 -81.35 -6.25
N GLY A 42 -4.17 -80.84 -5.66
CA GLY A 42 -5.20 -81.63 -4.97
C GLY A 42 -6.41 -80.81 -4.47
N ASP A 43 -7.63 -81.35 -4.59
CA ASP A 43 -8.94 -80.71 -4.31
C ASP A 43 -9.69 -81.30 -3.08
N VAL A 44 -10.91 -80.77 -2.80
CA VAL A 44 -12.14 -81.44 -2.26
C VAL A 44 -12.66 -81.06 -0.84
N CYS A 45 -13.67 -80.15 -0.85
CA CYS A 45 -15.05 -80.23 -0.31
C CYS A 45 -15.44 -80.60 1.17
N GLY A 46 -16.46 -79.89 1.71
CA GLY A 46 -17.38 -80.27 2.82
C GLY A 46 -17.57 -79.17 3.90
N SER A 47 -18.73 -78.55 4.22
CA SER A 47 -20.11 -78.98 4.64
C SER A 47 -20.24 -79.41 6.13
N SER A 48 -21.24 -79.02 6.96
CA SER A 48 -22.38 -78.06 6.88
C SER A 48 -23.26 -78.07 8.18
N LEU A 49 -24.11 -77.04 8.44
CA LEU A 49 -25.28 -76.99 9.37
C LEU A 49 -24.97 -76.94 10.91
N GLU A 50 -25.55 -76.11 11.82
CA GLU A 50 -26.93 -75.62 12.19
C GLU A 50 -27.62 -76.45 13.34
N VAL A 51 -28.42 -75.93 14.31
CA VAL A 51 -28.94 -74.57 14.65
C VAL A 51 -29.42 -74.45 16.15
N THR A 52 -29.30 -73.28 16.80
CA THR A 52 -30.12 -72.69 17.94
C THR A 52 -29.48 -71.34 18.36
N GLY A 53 -30.14 -70.22 18.68
CA GLY A 53 -31.56 -69.91 18.94
C GLY A 53 -31.80 -69.63 20.45
N THR A 54 -32.24 -68.46 20.93
CA THR A 54 -32.65 -67.16 20.31
C THR A 54 -31.97 -65.97 21.10
N ASP A 55 -32.35 -64.68 21.17
CA ASP A 55 -33.51 -63.88 20.71
C ASP A 55 -33.21 -62.35 20.60
N THR A 56 -34.15 -61.54 20.08
CA THR A 56 -34.03 -60.06 19.85
C THR A 56 -35.40 -59.35 19.82
N PRO A 57 -35.53 -58.05 19.46
CA PRO A 57 -35.12 -56.79 20.12
C PRO A 57 -36.39 -56.03 20.65
N PRO A 58 -36.49 -54.67 20.79
CA PRO A 58 -36.41 -53.64 19.71
C PRO A 58 -35.38 -52.51 20.01
N GLU A 59 -34.58 -51.98 19.08
CA GLU A 59 -34.86 -51.08 17.93
C GLU A 59 -34.96 -49.56 18.27
N LYS A 60 -34.66 -48.61 17.37
CA LYS A 60 -34.48 -48.71 15.89
C LYS A 60 -33.35 -47.81 15.35
N VAL A 61 -32.77 -48.20 14.21
CA VAL A 61 -31.74 -47.50 13.38
C VAL A 61 -32.47 -46.83 12.18
N PRO A 62 -31.96 -46.59 10.93
CA PRO A 62 -30.62 -46.58 10.27
C PRO A 62 -30.38 -45.23 9.48
N ARG A 63 -29.72 -45.17 8.30
CA ARG A 63 -28.26 -45.21 7.97
C ARG A 63 -28.06 -44.59 6.54
N LYS A 64 -26.80 -44.38 6.08
CA LYS A 64 -26.36 -43.97 4.70
C LYS A 64 -26.95 -44.89 3.59
N VAL A 65 -27.28 -44.51 2.33
CA VAL A 65 -26.78 -43.54 1.30
C VAL A 65 -25.78 -44.15 0.27
N LEU A 66 -25.91 -43.75 -1.02
CA LEU A 66 -25.24 -44.18 -2.29
C LEU A 66 -25.91 -45.33 -3.08
N PRO A 67 -25.74 -45.46 -4.43
CA PRO A 67 -24.81 -44.76 -5.34
C PRO A 67 -25.47 -44.00 -6.52
N VAL A 68 -24.70 -43.68 -7.59
CA VAL A 68 -25.03 -42.83 -8.75
C VAL A 68 -24.62 -43.51 -10.07
N ASN A 69 -25.42 -43.37 -11.16
CA ASN A 69 -24.98 -43.27 -12.57
C ASN A 69 -26.18 -43.22 -13.56
N PHE A 70 -26.17 -42.32 -14.54
CA PHE A 70 -26.47 -42.52 -16.00
C PHE A 70 -26.50 -41.18 -16.77
N SER A 71 -26.57 -41.22 -18.11
CA SER A 71 -26.23 -40.09 -19.00
C SER A 71 -27.18 -39.88 -20.21
N SER A 72 -27.33 -38.60 -20.60
CA SER A 72 -27.54 -38.08 -21.99
C SER A 72 -28.60 -38.68 -22.93
N ASN A 73 -29.63 -37.89 -23.30
CA ASN A 73 -29.72 -37.29 -24.67
C ASN A 73 -30.96 -36.39 -24.93
N ALA A 74 -30.84 -35.55 -25.97
CA ALA A 74 -31.87 -34.93 -26.83
C ALA A 74 -32.87 -33.88 -26.26
N GLU A 75 -32.55 -32.62 -26.57
CA GLU A 75 -33.39 -31.49 -27.02
C GLU A 75 -34.94 -31.50 -26.88
N ALA A 76 -35.46 -30.45 -26.23
CA ALA A 76 -36.63 -29.66 -26.69
C ALA A 76 -36.60 -28.25 -26.06
N ARG A 77 -37.32 -27.27 -26.64
CA ARG A 77 -37.29 -25.84 -26.24
C ARG A 77 -38.39 -25.45 -25.25
N GLY A 78 -38.06 -24.61 -24.27
CA GLY A 78 -38.96 -23.53 -23.81
C GLY A 78 -39.42 -23.51 -22.34
N SER A 79 -39.52 -22.30 -21.80
CA SER A 79 -40.20 -21.89 -20.54
C SER A 79 -39.79 -22.53 -19.20
N SER A 80 -39.03 -21.75 -18.44
CA SER A 80 -39.24 -21.42 -17.01
C SER A 80 -39.86 -22.47 -16.05
N SER A 81 -39.04 -22.94 -15.09
CA SER A 81 -39.31 -22.76 -13.64
C SER A 81 -38.09 -23.24 -12.80
N LEU A 82 -38.22 -23.20 -11.46
CA LEU A 82 -37.32 -23.85 -10.50
C LEU A 82 -35.87 -23.31 -10.38
N PHE A 83 -35.70 -22.02 -10.04
CA PHE A 83 -34.83 -21.66 -8.89
C PHE A 83 -35.12 -20.26 -8.31
N SER A 84 -36.40 -19.96 -8.08
CA SER A 84 -36.84 -18.83 -7.25
C SER A 84 -37.58 -19.36 -6.01
N SER A 85 -37.47 -18.64 -4.89
CA SER A 85 -38.18 -18.90 -3.62
C SER A 85 -37.83 -20.18 -2.83
N ILE A 86 -36.60 -20.25 -2.30
CA ILE A 86 -36.41 -20.64 -0.89
C ILE A 86 -35.60 -19.55 -0.17
N MET A 87 -36.31 -18.51 0.24
CA MET A 87 -35.90 -17.54 1.26
C MET A 87 -36.83 -17.68 2.47
N HIS A 88 -36.38 -17.23 3.65
CA HIS A 88 -37.07 -17.21 4.94
C HIS A 88 -37.32 -18.54 5.68
N LYS A 89 -36.46 -18.76 6.68
CA LYS A 89 -36.72 -19.39 8.00
C LYS A 89 -35.72 -18.73 8.97
N PHE A 90 -36.06 -18.24 10.16
CA PHE A 90 -37.31 -18.28 10.93
C PHE A 90 -37.57 -16.93 11.66
N VAL A 91 -38.82 -16.75 12.08
CA VAL A 91 -39.28 -15.77 13.10
C VAL A 91 -39.79 -16.56 14.32
N LYS A 92 -39.86 -15.92 15.49
CA LYS A 92 -40.76 -16.28 16.60
C LYS A 92 -41.66 -15.05 16.88
N ALA A 93 -43.00 -15.13 16.94
CA ALA A 93 -43.89 -15.97 17.78
C ALA A 93 -43.97 -15.42 19.22
N ASP A 94 -45.12 -15.05 19.82
CA ASP A 94 -46.54 -14.95 19.38
C ASP A 94 -47.19 -13.70 20.09
N ASP A 95 -48.49 -13.32 20.13
CA ASP A 95 -49.80 -13.89 19.73
C ASP A 95 -50.87 -12.74 19.63
N ARG A 96 -52.03 -12.95 18.98
CA ARG A 96 -53.34 -12.20 19.07
C ARG A 96 -53.43 -10.70 18.64
N GLU A 97 -54.58 -10.15 18.20
CA GLU A 97 -55.91 -10.71 17.84
C GLU A 97 -56.63 -9.87 16.73
N ASN A 98 -57.71 -10.44 16.17
CA ASN A 98 -58.82 -9.90 15.34
C ASN A 98 -58.87 -8.39 14.98
N GLY A 99 -59.29 -7.95 13.77
CA GLY A 99 -59.74 -8.68 12.56
C GLY A 99 -60.77 -7.90 11.72
N SER A 100 -60.88 -8.22 10.42
CA SER A 100 -61.90 -7.77 9.43
C SER A 100 -61.91 -6.27 9.01
N GLN A 101 -62.41 -5.84 7.83
CA GLN A 101 -62.34 -6.37 6.44
C GLN A 101 -62.82 -5.26 5.44
N ARG A 102 -62.50 -5.38 4.14
CA ARG A 102 -63.09 -4.65 2.97
C ARG A 102 -62.71 -3.15 2.80
N ASN A 103 -62.67 -2.56 1.59
CA ASN A 103 -62.50 -3.10 0.22
C ASN A 103 -62.03 -2.00 -0.78
N GLN A 104 -61.41 -2.42 -1.89
CA GLN A 104 -61.58 -2.05 -3.32
C GLN A 104 -62.27 -0.71 -3.73
N ALA A 105 -61.97 -0.07 -4.90
CA ALA A 105 -60.87 -0.16 -5.88
C ALA A 105 -61.04 0.87 -7.04
N ALA A 106 -59.95 1.14 -7.78
CA ALA A 106 -59.84 1.45 -9.24
C ALA A 106 -60.31 2.80 -9.88
N ASP A 107 -59.45 3.26 -10.82
CA ASP A 107 -59.67 3.94 -12.12
C ASP A 107 -60.29 5.35 -12.34
N LYS A 108 -59.38 6.27 -12.74
CA LYS A 108 -59.37 7.11 -13.99
C LYS A 108 -60.15 8.45 -14.16
N SER A 109 -59.40 9.37 -14.80
CA SER A 109 -59.75 10.42 -15.80
C SER A 109 -60.36 11.79 -15.42
N SER A 110 -59.71 12.83 -16.00
CA SER A 110 -60.23 14.13 -16.52
C SER A 110 -60.96 15.12 -15.60
N ASP A 111 -60.20 16.13 -15.15
CA ASP A 111 -60.37 17.57 -15.45
C ASP A 111 -61.71 18.34 -15.28
N VAL A 112 -61.60 19.40 -14.46
CA VAL A 112 -62.15 20.79 -14.62
C VAL A 112 -63.50 21.21 -13.98
N GLU A 113 -63.44 22.43 -13.40
CA GLU A 113 -64.49 23.44 -13.06
C GLU A 113 -65.10 23.64 -11.62
N GLU A 114 -65.03 24.93 -11.22
CA GLU A 114 -65.85 25.78 -10.32
C GLU A 114 -66.08 25.60 -8.77
N LEU A 115 -65.58 26.63 -8.02
CA LEU A 115 -66.26 27.45 -6.98
C LEU A 115 -66.70 26.84 -5.59
N PRO A 116 -67.04 27.65 -4.54
CA PRO A 116 -66.68 29.05 -4.16
C PRO A 116 -66.19 29.22 -2.67
N ARG A 117 -66.19 30.46 -2.13
CA ARG A 117 -65.75 30.89 -0.76
C ARG A 117 -66.91 31.17 0.24
N VAL A 118 -66.59 31.18 1.55
CA VAL A 118 -67.12 32.05 2.65
C VAL A 118 -65.97 32.19 3.68
N GLU A 119 -65.35 33.34 3.99
CA GLU A 119 -65.74 34.49 4.85
C GLU A 119 -65.90 34.14 6.37
N LEU A 120 -65.54 34.95 7.39
CA LEU A 120 -64.98 36.32 7.51
C LEU A 120 -64.34 36.54 8.92
N THR A 121 -63.45 37.55 9.08
CA THR A 121 -63.47 38.69 10.07
C THR A 121 -62.07 39.30 10.31
N ALA A 122 -61.94 40.49 10.95
CA ALA A 122 -60.75 41.38 10.80
C ALA A 122 -60.35 42.28 12.00
N LYS A 123 -59.04 42.69 12.03
CA LYS A 123 -58.36 43.98 12.41
C LYS A 123 -58.74 44.74 13.71
N PRO A 124 -57.94 45.73 14.24
CA PRO A 124 -56.75 46.47 13.75
C PRO A 124 -55.48 46.29 14.67
N SER A 125 -54.49 47.20 14.96
CA SER A 125 -54.18 48.63 14.65
C SER A 125 -52.68 49.04 14.81
N GLU A 126 -52.37 50.19 14.20
CA GLU A 126 -51.32 51.26 14.40
C GLU A 126 -50.80 51.58 15.83
N LYS A 127 -49.75 52.41 16.11
CA LYS A 127 -48.93 53.49 15.43
C LYS A 127 -47.45 53.43 15.96
N ALA A 128 -46.36 53.85 15.29
CA ALA A 128 -45.83 55.21 14.97
C ALA A 128 -45.42 56.09 16.20
N ASN A 129 -44.35 56.93 16.24
CA ASN A 129 -43.33 57.29 15.20
C ASN A 129 -42.04 57.99 15.76
N VAL A 130 -40.88 57.79 15.09
CA VAL A 130 -39.72 58.70 14.75
C VAL A 130 -39.20 59.83 15.69
N LEU A 131 -37.85 59.93 15.88
CA LEU A 131 -37.02 61.17 15.80
C LEU A 131 -35.47 60.93 15.95
N ASN A 132 -34.68 61.46 14.99
CA ASN A 132 -33.31 62.11 14.99
C ASN A 132 -32.15 61.72 15.95
N VAL A 133 -30.82 61.88 15.67
CA VAL A 133 -29.93 62.22 14.50
C VAL A 133 -28.43 62.02 14.94
N GLU A 134 -27.45 61.85 14.01
CA GLU A 134 -25.95 61.90 14.19
C GLU A 134 -25.28 60.79 15.06
N ASN A 135 -24.04 60.27 14.83
CA ASN A 135 -22.92 60.54 13.89
C ASN A 135 -22.07 59.28 13.56
N ASP A 136 -21.44 59.30 12.37
CA ASP A 136 -20.16 58.73 11.86
C ASP A 136 -19.60 57.29 12.13
N ASP A 137 -19.25 56.68 10.99
CA ASP A 137 -18.03 55.91 10.63
C ASP A 137 -17.79 54.39 10.84
N ASP A 138 -17.08 53.86 9.84
CA ASP A 138 -16.40 52.55 9.64
C ASP A 138 -17.18 51.23 9.82
N LEU A 139 -17.88 50.84 8.76
CA LEU A 139 -18.32 49.45 8.50
C LEU A 139 -17.50 48.80 7.36
N ARG A 140 -16.78 47.71 7.68
CA ARG A 140 -16.40 46.68 6.70
C ARG A 140 -17.32 45.46 6.87
N PRO A 141 -18.02 45.00 5.81
CA PRO A 141 -19.02 43.94 5.95
C PRO A 141 -18.42 42.54 5.98
N GLU A 142 -18.92 41.71 6.89
CA GLU A 142 -18.85 40.25 6.78
C GLU A 142 -19.70 39.76 5.59
N THR A 143 -19.43 38.56 5.08
CA THR A 143 -20.30 37.88 4.09
C THR A 143 -20.62 36.44 4.49
N PRO A 144 -21.82 35.91 4.20
CA PRO A 144 -22.37 34.78 4.97
C PRO A 144 -21.92 33.40 4.48
N ALA A 145 -21.75 32.46 5.41
CA ALA A 145 -21.34 31.10 5.12
C ALA A 145 -22.48 30.22 4.57
N THR A 146 -22.20 29.48 3.50
CA THR A 146 -23.02 28.34 3.04
C THR A 146 -22.60 27.04 3.75
N ARG A 147 -23.55 26.15 4.05
CA ARG A 147 -23.32 24.89 4.78
C ARG A 147 -23.46 23.66 3.88
N PRO A 148 -22.43 22.81 3.76
CA PRO A 148 -22.60 21.39 3.40
C PRO A 148 -23.01 20.55 4.62
N GLY A 149 -23.73 19.44 4.40
CA GLY A 149 -24.15 18.52 5.46
C GLY A 149 -23.02 17.57 5.92
N VAL A 150 -22.94 17.31 7.22
CA VAL A 150 -21.90 16.45 7.81
C VAL A 150 -22.31 14.98 7.78
N SER A 151 -21.51 14.14 7.11
CA SER A 151 -21.59 12.68 7.23
C SER A 151 -20.91 12.19 8.51
N ARG A 152 -21.49 11.16 9.14
CA ARG A 152 -20.97 10.60 10.40
C ARG A 152 -19.76 9.70 10.16
N PHE A 153 -18.53 10.14 10.46
CA PHE A 153 -17.47 9.30 11.02
C PHE A 153 -16.35 10.14 11.64
N LYS A 154 -16.22 10.10 12.98
CA LYS A 154 -15.05 10.67 13.68
C LYS A 154 -14.77 9.87 14.97
N ARG A 155 -13.77 9.00 14.96
CA ARG A 155 -13.26 8.32 16.17
C ARG A 155 -11.84 7.75 15.99
N ILE A 156 -10.84 8.61 16.15
CA ILE A 156 -9.58 8.43 16.90
C ILE A 156 -8.83 9.77 16.76
N GLN A 157 -8.95 10.60 17.79
CA GLN A 157 -8.18 11.81 18.06
C GLN A 157 -8.15 11.93 19.60
N ASP A 158 -7.07 12.46 20.16
CA ASP A 158 -6.79 12.38 21.60
C ASP A 158 -7.94 12.95 22.45
N TYR A 159 -8.46 12.14 23.37
CA TYR A 159 -9.35 12.62 24.43
C TYR A 159 -8.48 13.38 25.44
N PHE A 160 -8.53 14.71 25.45
CA PHE A 160 -8.81 15.57 26.62
C PHE A 160 -9.11 17.01 26.15
N PRO A 161 -9.91 17.80 26.89
CA PRO A 161 -10.34 19.11 26.44
C PRO A 161 -9.22 20.14 26.56
N THR A 162 -8.94 20.86 25.47
CA THR A 162 -8.07 22.04 25.48
C THR A 162 -8.78 23.22 26.12
N PHE A 163 -8.33 23.64 27.30
CA PHE A 163 -8.67 24.94 27.90
C PHE A 163 -7.47 25.88 27.86
N GLY A 164 -7.74 27.12 27.49
CA GLY A 164 -6.80 28.24 27.45
C GLY A 164 -7.46 29.41 26.70
N ASP A 165 -7.29 30.65 27.12
CA ASP A 165 -6.65 31.14 28.34
C ASP A 165 -7.15 32.58 28.64
N LYS A 166 -6.97 33.06 29.88
CA LYS A 166 -7.14 34.48 30.33
C LYS A 166 -8.59 35.04 30.37
N ASP A 167 -8.92 36.00 31.25
CA ASP A 167 -8.24 36.51 32.46
C ASP A 167 -9.22 37.20 33.44
N ASN A 168 -8.75 37.47 34.67
CA ASN A 168 -9.37 38.28 35.73
C ASN A 168 -10.60 37.65 36.47
N SER A 169 -10.87 37.93 37.76
CA SER A 169 -10.29 38.94 38.67
C SER A 169 -10.20 38.51 40.16
N LEU A 170 -9.06 38.85 40.79
CA LEU A 170 -8.89 39.45 42.13
C LEU A 170 -9.39 38.78 43.45
N LEU A 171 -8.44 38.74 44.41
CA LEU A 171 -8.54 39.06 45.85
C LEU A 171 -9.36 38.19 46.84
N ASP A 172 -8.66 37.21 47.42
CA ASP A 172 -8.26 37.15 48.85
C ASP A 172 -9.30 36.99 50.01
N SER A 173 -8.78 36.56 51.16
CA SER A 173 -9.32 36.61 52.54
C SER A 173 -10.23 35.47 53.04
N SER A 174 -9.58 34.39 53.45
CA SER A 174 -9.57 33.93 54.85
C SER A 174 -10.82 34.13 55.74
N LYS A 175 -11.45 33.02 56.17
CA LYS A 175 -11.76 32.81 57.61
C LYS A 175 -11.90 31.33 58.00
N ARG A 176 -11.85 31.10 59.31
CA ARG A 176 -11.49 29.86 60.02
C ARG A 176 -12.62 29.48 61.01
N ILE A 177 -12.50 28.31 61.64
CA ILE A 177 -13.26 27.81 62.84
C ILE A 177 -14.58 27.10 62.45
N LYS A 178 -14.72 25.76 62.62
CA LYS A 178 -14.77 24.87 63.83
C LYS A 178 -16.15 24.90 64.54
N LEU A 179 -16.75 23.73 64.74
CA LEU A 179 -17.36 23.25 66.01
C LEU A 179 -17.81 21.77 65.90
N LEU A 180 -17.57 21.01 66.97
CA LEU A 180 -18.25 19.79 67.46
C LEU A 180 -18.61 18.62 66.50
N GLN A 181 -17.67 17.68 66.39
CA GLN A 181 -17.72 16.32 66.99
C GLN A 181 -19.05 15.81 67.60
N GLU A 182 -19.33 14.52 67.34
CA GLU A 182 -20.32 13.60 67.98
C GLU A 182 -21.83 13.83 67.69
N SER A 183 -22.69 12.81 67.50
CA SER A 183 -22.51 11.35 67.70
C SER A 183 -23.43 10.44 66.83
N ILE A 184 -22.97 9.19 66.62
CA ILE A 184 -23.72 7.90 66.56
C ILE A 184 -24.90 7.69 65.56
N VAL A 185 -24.65 6.78 64.58
CA VAL A 185 -25.54 5.74 63.98
C VAL A 185 -26.98 6.12 63.55
N GLY A 186 -27.26 6.08 62.22
CA GLY A 186 -28.61 6.42 61.70
C GLY A 186 -29.08 5.95 60.31
N ASN A 187 -28.30 5.15 59.55
CA ASN A 187 -28.71 4.41 58.33
C ASN A 187 -29.24 5.14 57.05
N ASN A 188 -28.96 4.52 55.89
CA ASN A 188 -29.61 4.65 54.57
C ASN A 188 -29.44 5.92 53.68
N ASN A 189 -28.91 5.65 52.49
CA ASN A 189 -29.35 6.14 51.18
C ASN A 189 -29.31 7.66 50.86
N HIS A 190 -28.14 8.11 50.40
CA HIS A 190 -28.09 8.68 49.05
C HIS A 190 -27.07 7.91 48.19
N LYS A 191 -27.52 7.47 47.02
CA LYS A 191 -26.74 6.71 46.05
C LYS A 191 -26.90 7.37 44.67
N ASN A 192 -25.93 7.13 43.80
CA ASN A 192 -25.82 7.58 42.40
C ASN A 192 -25.19 8.98 42.23
N ASP A 193 -23.87 8.96 41.99
CA ASP A 193 -23.17 9.73 40.94
C ASP A 193 -21.65 9.41 40.84
N SER A 194 -21.18 8.33 41.48
CA SER A 194 -19.75 7.99 41.60
C SER A 194 -19.28 6.73 40.85
N ASP A 195 -20.14 6.04 40.10
CA ASP A 195 -19.87 4.70 39.52
C ASP A 195 -18.83 4.65 38.37
N VAL A 196 -18.24 5.80 37.97
CA VAL A 196 -17.27 5.89 36.86
C VAL A 196 -15.81 5.99 37.32
N ALA A 197 -15.56 6.44 38.55
CA ALA A 197 -14.20 6.70 39.03
C ALA A 197 -13.33 5.42 39.13
N SER A 198 -12.09 5.46 38.64
CA SER A 198 -11.14 4.37 38.90
C SER A 198 -10.80 4.31 40.38
N LYS A 199 -10.63 3.09 40.89
CA LYS A 199 -10.20 2.82 42.26
C LYS A 199 -8.84 3.42 42.63
N PHE A 200 -8.01 3.75 41.63
CA PHE A 200 -6.64 4.20 41.83
C PHE A 200 -6.49 5.66 41.38
N GLU A 201 -6.27 6.58 42.34
CA GLU A 201 -6.10 8.01 42.04
C GLU A 201 -4.92 8.33 41.10
N TRP A 202 -3.96 7.42 40.93
CA TRP A 202 -2.82 7.55 40.00
C TRP A 202 -3.12 7.01 38.59
N LEU A 203 -4.29 6.41 38.37
CA LEU A 203 -4.86 6.14 37.04
C LEU A 203 -5.81 7.24 36.57
N ASP A 204 -6.23 8.15 37.46
CA ASP A 204 -7.01 9.33 37.10
C ASP A 204 -6.24 10.15 36.03
N PRO A 205 -6.85 10.49 34.88
CA PRO A 205 -6.15 11.21 33.82
C PRO A 205 -5.60 12.59 34.21
N SER A 206 -6.12 13.22 35.27
CA SER A 206 -5.58 14.47 35.84
C SER A 206 -4.30 14.27 36.66
N ARG A 207 -3.98 13.03 37.04
CA ARG A 207 -2.90 12.65 37.97
C ARG A 207 -1.92 11.63 37.39
N ILE A 208 -2.27 10.96 36.30
CA ILE A 208 -1.44 9.97 35.59
C ILE A 208 -0.05 10.50 35.26
N LYS A 209 0.95 9.63 35.37
CA LYS A 209 2.36 9.94 35.14
C LYS A 209 3.08 8.78 34.45
N ASP A 210 4.04 9.08 33.59
CA ASP A 210 4.96 8.07 33.05
C ASP A 210 5.98 7.59 34.10
N ALA A 211 6.81 6.59 33.79
CA ALA A 211 7.76 6.04 34.77
C ALA A 211 8.78 7.06 35.34
N ASN A 212 9.03 8.17 34.64
CA ASN A 212 9.90 9.26 35.09
C ASN A 212 9.15 10.34 35.88
N GLY A 213 7.85 10.14 36.15
CA GLY A 213 7.01 11.04 36.94
C GLY A 213 6.46 12.24 36.16
N ARG A 214 6.64 12.28 34.84
CA ARG A 214 6.16 13.35 33.93
C ARG A 214 4.67 13.17 33.64
N ARG A 215 3.96 14.27 33.35
CA ARG A 215 2.51 14.26 33.04
C ARG A 215 2.26 14.30 31.52
N PRO A 216 1.06 13.94 31.02
CA PRO A 216 0.72 14.01 29.58
C PRO A 216 0.91 15.37 28.88
N SER A 217 1.04 16.45 29.65
CA SER A 217 1.34 17.80 29.16
C SER A 217 2.84 18.07 28.94
N ASP A 218 3.73 17.15 29.34
CA ASP A 218 5.18 17.23 29.16
C ASP A 218 5.55 16.73 27.75
N PRO A 219 6.31 17.50 26.93
CA PRO A 219 6.75 17.06 25.62
C PRO A 219 7.56 15.75 25.60
N LEU A 220 8.14 15.33 26.73
CA LEU A 220 8.90 14.09 26.87
C LEU A 220 8.08 12.94 27.49
N TYR A 221 6.77 13.12 27.72
CA TYR A 221 5.90 12.11 28.33
C TYR A 221 5.87 10.79 27.56
N ASP A 222 6.19 9.70 28.24
CA ASP A 222 6.14 8.36 27.67
C ASP A 222 4.76 7.70 27.84
N LYS A 223 3.97 7.70 26.76
CA LYS A 223 2.69 6.97 26.66
C LYS A 223 2.83 5.44 26.87
N LYS A 224 4.04 4.86 26.81
CA LYS A 224 4.30 3.41 26.97
C LYS A 224 4.47 2.98 28.44
N THR A 225 4.77 3.90 29.37
CA THR A 225 5.05 3.58 30.77
C THR A 225 4.13 4.31 31.76
N LEU A 226 4.14 3.89 33.02
CA LEU A 226 3.26 4.40 34.07
C LEU A 226 3.95 4.33 35.45
N PHE A 227 4.05 5.46 36.15
CA PHE A 227 4.55 5.51 37.52
C PHE A 227 3.48 5.06 38.51
N ILE A 228 3.80 4.03 39.29
CA ILE A 228 2.98 3.52 40.39
C ILE A 228 3.67 3.90 41.71
N PRO A 229 3.01 4.64 42.63
CA PRO A 229 3.64 5.05 43.88
C PRO A 229 4.18 3.83 44.67
N PRO A 230 5.43 3.87 45.15
CA PRO A 230 6.10 2.68 45.69
C PRO A 230 5.39 2.11 46.92
N ASP A 231 4.75 2.94 47.74
CA ASP A 231 4.04 2.49 48.94
C ASP A 231 2.68 1.83 48.61
N VAL A 232 2.03 2.26 47.54
CA VAL A 232 0.87 1.54 46.99
C VAL A 232 1.33 0.18 46.43
N LEU A 233 2.44 0.16 45.69
CA LEU A 233 3.00 -1.09 45.14
C LEU A 233 3.44 -2.07 46.23
N LYS A 234 4.02 -1.61 47.35
CA LYS A 234 4.31 -2.43 48.54
C LYS A 234 3.06 -3.09 49.11
N ASN A 235 1.95 -2.35 49.20
CA ASN A 235 0.70 -2.78 49.81
C ASN A 235 -0.19 -3.65 48.89
N MET A 236 0.11 -3.74 47.59
CA MET A 236 -0.59 -4.62 46.65
C MET A 236 -0.41 -6.12 46.99
N SER A 237 -1.44 -6.92 46.68
CA SER A 237 -1.33 -8.40 46.71
C SER A 237 -0.33 -8.92 45.66
N ALA A 238 0.19 -10.14 45.83
CA ALA A 238 1.18 -10.70 44.92
C ALA A 238 0.67 -10.83 43.46
N SER A 239 -0.61 -11.14 43.24
CA SER A 239 -1.22 -11.15 41.90
C SER A 239 -1.31 -9.74 41.30
N GLN A 240 -1.67 -8.72 42.09
CA GLN A 240 -1.65 -7.32 41.64
C GLN A 240 -0.24 -6.87 41.29
N LYS A 241 0.77 -7.25 42.08
CA LYS A 241 2.20 -6.97 41.80
C LYS A 241 2.67 -7.58 40.48
N GLN A 242 2.21 -8.79 40.13
CA GLN A 242 2.49 -9.40 38.82
C GLN A 242 1.85 -8.60 37.67
N TYR A 243 0.57 -8.23 37.78
CA TYR A 243 -0.11 -7.46 36.73
C TYR A 243 0.47 -6.05 36.58
N TRP A 244 0.50 -5.28 37.67
CA TRP A 244 0.96 -3.89 37.66
C TRP A 244 2.46 -3.73 37.40
N GLY A 245 3.27 -4.71 37.79
CA GLY A 245 4.70 -4.76 37.45
C GLY A 245 5.00 -5.01 35.96
N VAL A 246 4.01 -5.49 35.20
CA VAL A 246 4.07 -5.50 33.73
C VAL A 246 3.37 -4.26 33.17
N LYS A 247 2.17 -3.92 33.62
CA LYS A 247 1.41 -2.76 33.10
C LYS A 247 2.16 -1.43 33.24
N CYS A 248 3.04 -1.27 34.23
CA CYS A 248 3.89 -0.08 34.36
C CYS A 248 4.95 0.10 33.25
N GLN A 249 5.29 -0.99 32.54
CA GLN A 249 6.26 -1.02 31.43
C GLN A 249 5.59 -1.13 30.03
N TYR A 250 4.31 -1.49 30.01
CA TYR A 250 3.53 -1.83 28.82
C TYR A 250 2.14 -1.19 28.90
N MET A 251 2.11 0.11 29.22
CA MET A 251 0.87 0.87 29.40
C MET A 251 0.06 0.99 28.09
N ASP A 252 0.77 1.06 26.96
CA ASP A 252 0.20 1.12 25.60
C ASP A 252 -0.35 -0.23 25.09
N ILE A 253 -0.32 -1.29 25.92
CA ILE A 253 -0.72 -2.65 25.54
C ILE A 253 -1.87 -3.11 26.44
N VAL A 254 -2.95 -3.62 25.84
CA VAL A 254 -4.07 -4.26 26.54
C VAL A 254 -3.62 -5.63 27.06
N LEU A 255 -3.57 -5.86 28.37
CA LEU A 255 -2.99 -7.05 28.98
C LEU A 255 -4.04 -8.10 29.38
N PHE A 256 -4.13 -9.18 28.60
CA PHE A 256 -4.91 -10.37 28.94
C PHE A 256 -4.21 -11.17 30.05
N PHE A 257 -4.73 -11.11 31.27
CA PHE A 257 -4.14 -11.72 32.45
C PHE A 257 -4.81 -13.05 32.78
N LYS A 258 -4.06 -14.17 32.70
CA LYS A 258 -4.63 -15.51 32.86
C LYS A 258 -4.92 -15.90 34.31
N VAL A 259 -6.17 -16.25 34.59
CA VAL A 259 -6.66 -16.69 35.90
C VAL A 259 -7.35 -18.05 35.72
N GLY A 260 -6.54 -19.12 35.72
CA GLY A 260 -7.03 -20.47 35.47
C GLY A 260 -7.47 -20.64 34.02
N LYS A 261 -8.76 -20.93 33.81
CA LYS A 261 -9.35 -21.14 32.47
C LYS A 261 -9.91 -19.87 31.81
N PHE A 262 -9.71 -18.71 32.43
CA PHE A 262 -10.16 -17.40 31.95
C PHE A 262 -8.99 -16.46 31.77
N TYR A 263 -9.14 -15.50 30.86
CA TYR A 263 -8.32 -14.29 30.82
C TYR A 263 -9.17 -13.11 31.30
N GLU A 264 -8.62 -12.32 32.20
CA GLU A 264 -9.23 -11.12 32.76
C GLU A 264 -8.49 -9.88 32.25
N LEU A 265 -9.22 -8.77 32.08
CA LEU A 265 -8.70 -7.43 31.84
C LEU A 265 -9.08 -6.55 33.05
N TYR A 266 -8.21 -5.62 33.46
CA TYR A 266 -8.42 -4.79 34.66
C TYR A 266 -8.36 -3.29 34.40
N GLU A 267 -9.22 -2.54 35.10
CA GLU A 267 -9.35 -1.08 35.04
C GLU A 267 -9.47 -0.55 33.60
N ILE A 268 -8.48 0.20 33.10
CA ILE A 268 -8.47 0.78 31.74
C ILE A 268 -8.56 -0.27 30.63
N ASP A 269 -7.98 -1.45 30.83
CA ASP A 269 -8.08 -2.55 29.86
C ASP A 269 -9.48 -3.19 29.91
N ALA A 270 -10.14 -3.13 31.07
CA ALA A 270 -11.52 -3.59 31.22
C ALA A 270 -12.52 -2.63 30.56
N GLU A 271 -12.26 -1.32 30.59
CA GLU A 271 -13.05 -0.32 29.84
C GLU A 271 -12.97 -0.57 28.33
N ILE A 272 -11.78 -0.89 27.80
CA ILE A 272 -11.58 -1.27 26.39
C ILE A 272 -12.35 -2.56 26.07
N GLY A 273 -12.22 -3.61 26.89
CA GLY A 273 -12.95 -4.86 26.69
C GLY A 273 -14.47 -4.72 26.79
N HIS A 274 -14.97 -3.86 27.69
CA HIS A 274 -16.39 -3.56 27.80
C HIS A 274 -16.92 -2.82 26.55
N LYS A 275 -16.21 -1.79 26.10
CA LYS A 275 -16.62 -0.89 25.02
C LYS A 275 -16.46 -1.48 23.61
N GLU A 276 -15.42 -2.29 23.38
CA GLU A 276 -15.06 -2.76 22.04
C GLU A 276 -15.36 -4.27 21.84
N LEU A 277 -15.65 -5.03 22.90
CA LEU A 277 -16.02 -6.45 22.81
C LEU A 277 -17.39 -6.76 23.46
N ASP A 278 -18.11 -5.73 23.90
CA ASP A 278 -19.43 -5.80 24.56
C ASP A 278 -19.46 -6.67 25.84
N TRP A 279 -18.31 -6.85 26.49
CA TRP A 279 -18.22 -7.69 27.70
C TRP A 279 -18.79 -7.00 28.92
N LYS A 280 -19.52 -7.74 29.76
CA LYS A 280 -20.16 -7.20 30.96
C LYS A 280 -19.11 -6.83 32.01
N MET A 281 -18.99 -5.53 32.30
CA MET A 281 -18.17 -5.00 33.40
C MET A 281 -18.63 -5.58 34.76
N THR A 282 -17.67 -5.93 35.60
CA THR A 282 -17.88 -6.46 36.96
C THR A 282 -16.87 -5.86 37.94
N VAL A 283 -17.22 -5.78 39.23
CA VAL A 283 -16.31 -5.30 40.28
C VAL A 283 -15.97 -6.48 41.20
N SER A 284 -14.99 -7.28 40.77
CA SER A 284 -14.62 -8.55 41.40
C SER A 284 -13.12 -8.86 41.20
N GLY A 285 -12.73 -10.12 41.36
CA GLY A 285 -11.36 -10.61 41.11
C GLY A 285 -10.23 -9.85 41.81
N VAL A 286 -9.11 -9.68 41.10
CA VAL A 286 -7.78 -9.41 41.67
C VAL A 286 -7.71 -8.05 42.37
N GLY A 287 -7.93 -8.06 43.68
CA GLY A 287 -7.88 -6.88 44.54
C GLY A 287 -9.14 -6.00 44.50
N LYS A 288 -10.28 -6.52 44.05
CA LYS A 288 -11.54 -5.76 43.80
C LYS A 288 -11.27 -4.56 42.85
N CYS A 289 -10.83 -4.86 41.64
CA CYS A 289 -10.71 -3.87 40.55
C CYS A 289 -11.96 -3.95 39.67
N ARG A 290 -12.13 -2.98 38.76
CA ARG A 290 -13.09 -3.09 37.65
C ARG A 290 -12.53 -4.10 36.64
N GLN A 291 -13.32 -5.10 36.24
CA GLN A 291 -12.86 -6.19 35.39
C GLN A 291 -13.91 -6.74 34.40
N VAL A 292 -13.40 -7.28 33.30
CA VAL A 292 -14.11 -8.12 32.32
C VAL A 292 -13.25 -9.35 32.02
N GLY A 293 -13.81 -10.41 31.43
CA GLY A 293 -13.02 -11.58 31.06
C GLY A 293 -13.73 -12.55 30.12
N ILE A 294 -12.93 -13.44 29.52
CA ILE A 294 -13.36 -14.43 28.53
C ILE A 294 -12.70 -15.80 28.82
N PRO A 295 -13.37 -16.95 28.59
CA PRO A 295 -12.72 -18.25 28.64
C PRO A 295 -11.58 -18.39 27.63
N GLU A 296 -10.59 -19.23 27.96
CA GLU A 296 -9.40 -19.52 27.15
C GLU A 296 -9.69 -19.97 25.71
N SER A 297 -10.86 -20.54 25.43
CA SER A 297 -11.29 -20.91 24.07
C SER A 297 -11.62 -19.71 23.18
N GLY A 298 -11.96 -18.55 23.75
CA GLY A 298 -12.41 -17.37 23.00
C GLY A 298 -11.35 -16.28 22.77
N ILE A 299 -10.16 -16.40 23.36
CA ILE A 299 -9.15 -15.34 23.33
C ILE A 299 -8.68 -14.97 21.91
N ASP A 300 -8.59 -15.92 20.98
CA ASP A 300 -8.05 -15.64 19.64
C ASP A 300 -8.94 -14.69 18.82
N ASP A 301 -10.26 -14.86 18.89
CA ASP A 301 -11.25 -13.96 18.27
C ASP A 301 -11.26 -12.58 18.95
N ALA A 302 -11.18 -12.54 20.28
CA ALA A 302 -11.09 -11.30 21.05
C ALA A 302 -9.84 -10.47 20.70
N VAL A 303 -8.68 -11.13 20.57
CA VAL A 303 -7.43 -10.50 20.17
C VAL A 303 -7.51 -10.01 18.72
N GLN A 304 -8.04 -10.80 17.79
CA GLN A 304 -8.23 -10.37 16.40
C GLN A 304 -9.12 -9.12 16.30
N LYS A 305 -10.23 -9.05 17.06
CA LYS A 305 -11.15 -7.90 17.12
C LYS A 305 -10.56 -6.63 17.74
N LEU A 306 -9.58 -6.75 18.63
CA LEU A 306 -8.84 -5.61 19.18
C LEU A 306 -7.72 -5.16 18.24
N VAL A 307 -6.94 -6.09 17.68
CA VAL A 307 -5.86 -5.80 16.74
C VAL A 307 -6.40 -5.19 15.44
N ALA A 308 -7.55 -5.66 14.93
CA ALA A 308 -8.23 -5.05 13.78
C ALA A 308 -8.70 -3.60 14.02
N ARG A 309 -8.82 -3.17 15.29
CA ARG A 309 -9.11 -1.78 15.69
C ARG A 309 -7.86 -0.97 16.05
N GLY A 310 -6.66 -1.50 15.82
CA GLY A 310 -5.40 -0.82 16.10
C GLY A 310 -4.83 -1.00 17.51
N TYR A 311 -5.48 -1.76 18.40
CA TYR A 311 -4.96 -2.01 19.74
C TYR A 311 -3.76 -2.97 19.71
N LYS A 312 -2.76 -2.68 20.55
CA LYS A 312 -1.65 -3.59 20.87
C LYS A 312 -2.10 -4.48 22.02
N VAL A 313 -1.91 -5.80 21.91
CA VAL A 313 -2.49 -6.77 22.84
C VAL A 313 -1.44 -7.75 23.36
N GLY A 314 -1.33 -7.87 24.68
CA GLY A 314 -0.34 -8.71 25.37
C GLY A 314 -1.00 -9.89 26.11
N ARG A 315 -0.37 -11.06 26.06
CA ARG A 315 -0.85 -12.29 26.72
C ARG A 315 0.05 -12.65 27.89
N MET A 316 -0.49 -12.57 29.11
CA MET A 316 0.19 -13.00 30.33
C MET A 316 -0.25 -14.40 30.75
N GLU A 317 0.64 -15.37 30.55
CA GLU A 317 0.40 -16.79 30.80
C GLU A 317 0.86 -17.23 32.19
N GLN A 318 0.32 -18.36 32.67
CA GLN A 318 0.75 -19.02 33.91
C GLN A 318 1.91 -19.97 33.61
N LEU A 319 3.04 -19.80 34.32
CA LEU A 319 4.26 -20.59 34.09
C LEU A 319 4.25 -21.97 34.76
N GLU A 320 3.34 -22.19 35.70
CA GLU A 320 3.26 -23.40 36.53
C GLU A 320 1.80 -23.76 36.83
N THR A 321 1.55 -25.03 37.15
CA THR A 321 0.23 -25.51 37.57
C THR A 321 -0.09 -25.12 39.01
N SER A 322 -1.37 -25.18 39.40
CA SER A 322 -1.78 -24.96 40.80
C SER A 322 -1.16 -25.98 41.76
N GLN A 323 -0.82 -27.19 41.31
CA GLN A 323 -0.12 -28.20 42.11
C GLN A 323 1.35 -27.80 42.35
N GLN A 324 2.06 -27.37 41.30
CA GLN A 324 3.45 -26.88 41.41
C GLN A 324 3.53 -25.64 42.32
N ALA A 325 2.63 -24.67 42.15
CA ALA A 325 2.60 -23.48 43.01
C ALA A 325 2.34 -23.83 44.50
N LYS A 326 1.47 -24.81 44.78
CA LYS A 326 1.24 -25.31 46.16
C LYS A 326 2.46 -26.05 46.71
N ALA A 327 3.20 -26.79 45.88
CA ALA A 327 4.43 -27.46 46.28
C ALA A 327 5.55 -26.46 46.65
N ARG A 328 5.55 -25.26 46.06
CA ARG A 328 6.41 -24.13 46.49
C ARG A 328 5.92 -23.44 47.78
N GLY A 329 4.82 -23.88 48.39
CA GLY A 329 4.27 -23.39 49.65
C GLY A 329 2.79 -23.00 49.56
N ALA A 330 2.05 -23.17 50.66
CA ALA A 330 0.59 -22.95 50.68
C ALA A 330 0.15 -21.51 50.31
N ASN A 331 0.98 -20.51 50.63
CA ASN A 331 0.73 -19.10 50.32
C ASN A 331 1.41 -18.62 49.02
N SER A 332 2.01 -19.53 48.24
CA SER A 332 2.71 -19.16 47.00
C SER A 332 1.72 -18.89 45.86
N VAL A 333 1.87 -17.75 45.21
CA VAL A 333 1.07 -17.37 44.04
C VAL A 333 1.71 -17.92 42.77
N ILE A 334 0.88 -18.48 41.88
CA ILE A 334 1.25 -18.95 40.54
C ILE A 334 1.99 -17.84 39.80
N GLN A 335 3.21 -18.12 39.33
CA GLN A 335 4.00 -17.18 38.55
C GLN A 335 3.39 -16.96 37.17
N ARG A 336 3.45 -15.72 36.70
CA ARG A 336 2.98 -15.30 35.39
C ARG A 336 4.01 -14.43 34.70
N LYS A 337 3.98 -14.44 33.36
CA LYS A 337 4.86 -13.64 32.52
C LYS A 337 4.12 -13.23 31.25
N LEU A 338 4.44 -12.04 30.74
CA LEU A 338 4.08 -11.65 29.37
C LEU A 338 4.87 -12.55 28.39
N VAL A 339 4.16 -13.39 27.64
CA VAL A 339 4.76 -14.36 26.70
C VAL A 339 4.72 -13.83 25.28
N GLN A 340 3.60 -13.24 24.86
CA GLN A 340 3.37 -12.78 23.50
C GLN A 340 2.78 -11.36 23.52
N VAL A 341 3.23 -10.50 22.62
CA VAL A 341 2.52 -9.28 22.22
C VAL A 341 2.16 -9.40 20.75
N ILE A 342 0.96 -8.96 20.38
CA ILE A 342 0.46 -8.91 19.00
C ILE A 342 0.06 -7.46 18.71
N THR A 343 0.55 -6.91 17.60
CA THR A 343 0.19 -5.59 17.08
C THR A 343 -0.30 -5.70 15.63
N PRO A 344 -1.00 -4.69 15.07
CA PRO A 344 -1.45 -4.72 13.67
C PRO A 344 -0.30 -4.82 12.65
N SER A 345 0.90 -4.42 13.08
CA SER A 345 2.17 -4.41 12.36
C SER A 345 3.01 -5.68 12.54
N THR A 346 2.61 -6.61 13.43
CA THR A 346 3.41 -7.81 13.76
C THR A 346 2.59 -9.11 13.76
N THR A 347 1.45 -9.13 13.07
CA THR A 347 0.61 -10.32 12.90
C THR A 347 1.31 -11.41 12.08
N VAL A 348 1.63 -12.54 12.73
CA VAL A 348 2.20 -13.76 12.09
C VAL A 348 1.17 -14.88 11.90
N ASP A 349 -0.06 -14.66 12.35
CA ASP A 349 -1.14 -15.65 12.43
C ASP A 349 -2.42 -15.17 11.73
N GLY A 350 -3.09 -16.09 11.03
CA GLY A 350 -4.43 -15.91 10.48
C GLY A 350 -4.49 -15.33 9.06
N ASN A 351 -5.68 -14.86 8.68
CA ASN A 351 -5.94 -14.23 7.37
C ASN A 351 -5.39 -12.80 7.35
N ILE A 352 -4.06 -12.67 7.29
CA ILE A 352 -3.34 -11.38 7.22
C ILE A 352 -3.73 -10.55 5.97
N GLY A 353 -4.25 -11.22 4.94
CA GLY A 353 -4.58 -10.64 3.65
C GLY A 353 -3.43 -10.76 2.64
N PRO A 354 -3.65 -10.38 1.37
CA PRO A 354 -2.58 -10.33 0.37
C PRO A 354 -1.56 -9.24 0.70
N ASP A 355 -2.01 -8.15 1.31
CA ASP A 355 -1.24 -6.94 1.60
C ASP A 355 0.05 -7.20 2.39
N ALA A 356 1.02 -6.31 2.18
CA ALA A 356 2.21 -6.22 3.00
C ALA A 356 1.85 -5.82 4.45
N VAL A 357 2.55 -6.40 5.42
CA VAL A 357 2.47 -6.01 6.84
C VAL A 357 3.88 -5.68 7.28
N HIS A 358 4.29 -4.45 6.93
CA HIS A 358 5.61 -3.95 7.25
C HIS A 358 5.59 -3.06 8.50
N LEU A 359 6.53 -3.35 9.41
CA LEU A 359 6.97 -2.45 10.46
C LEU A 359 8.26 -1.76 9.97
N LEU A 360 8.25 -0.44 9.84
CA LEU A 360 9.38 0.37 9.35
C LEU A 360 10.00 1.17 10.50
N ALA A 361 11.32 1.31 10.51
CA ALA A 361 12.07 2.21 11.37
C ALA A 361 12.89 3.18 10.53
N ILE A 362 12.94 4.46 10.92
CA ILE A 362 13.64 5.54 10.21
C ILE A 362 14.54 6.31 11.18
N LYS A 363 15.79 6.54 10.78
CA LYS A 363 16.76 7.44 11.40
C LYS A 363 17.18 8.49 10.38
N GLU A 364 16.88 9.76 10.64
CA GLU A 364 17.41 10.89 9.89
C GLU A 364 18.80 11.27 10.42
N GLY A 365 19.66 11.78 9.54
CA GLY A 365 20.99 12.23 9.89
C GLY A 365 21.65 13.05 8.79
N ASN A 366 22.43 14.04 9.21
CA ASN A 366 23.09 14.99 8.32
C ASN A 366 24.58 14.65 8.25
N TYR A 367 25.03 14.03 7.16
CA TYR A 367 26.44 14.07 6.79
C TYR A 367 26.75 15.50 6.33
N GLY A 368 27.58 16.22 7.09
CA GLY A 368 27.86 17.61 6.80
C GLY A 368 28.78 17.78 5.60
N VAL A 369 28.30 18.46 4.55
CA VAL A 369 29.01 19.54 3.82
C VAL A 369 28.04 20.20 2.82
N GLU A 370 28.03 21.53 2.84
CA GLU A 370 27.55 22.52 1.82
C GLU A 370 26.14 22.43 1.20
N ASN A 371 25.61 21.27 0.76
CA ASN A 371 24.44 21.22 -0.13
C ASN A 371 23.06 21.06 0.52
N GLY A 372 22.96 20.99 1.85
CA GLY A 372 21.67 20.93 2.56
C GLY A 372 20.83 19.67 2.34
N SER A 373 21.38 18.62 1.72
CA SER A 373 20.74 17.33 1.50
C SER A 373 20.66 16.49 2.78
N THR A 374 19.48 15.98 3.11
CA THR A 374 19.25 15.10 4.27
C THR A 374 19.52 13.65 3.90
N THR A 375 20.04 12.84 4.82
CA THR A 375 20.14 11.37 4.63
C THR A 375 19.23 10.64 5.63
N TYR A 376 18.45 9.68 5.14
CA TYR A 376 17.66 8.78 5.96
C TYR A 376 18.22 7.36 5.86
N GLY A 377 18.61 6.79 7.00
CA GLY A 377 18.77 5.35 7.15
C GLY A 377 17.43 4.71 7.52
N PHE A 378 17.12 3.56 6.96
CA PHE A 378 15.88 2.85 7.24
C PHE A 378 16.06 1.34 7.37
N ALA A 379 15.16 0.72 8.13
CA ALA A 379 15.04 -0.73 8.24
C ALA A 379 13.57 -1.13 8.36
N PHE A 380 13.11 -2.15 7.64
CA PHE A 380 11.74 -2.68 7.77
C PHE A 380 11.67 -4.20 7.74
N VAL A 381 10.55 -4.77 8.18
CA VAL A 381 10.36 -6.22 8.32
C VAL A 381 8.94 -6.66 7.98
N ASP A 382 8.78 -7.79 7.26
CA ASP A 382 7.54 -8.59 7.28
C ASP A 382 7.75 -9.72 8.30
N CYS A 383 7.06 -9.61 9.44
CA CYS A 383 7.21 -10.55 10.57
C CYS A 383 6.75 -11.97 10.25
N ALA A 384 5.86 -12.15 9.26
CA ALA A 384 5.36 -13.47 8.87
C ALA A 384 6.28 -14.16 7.85
N ALA A 385 6.94 -13.39 6.98
CA ALA A 385 7.94 -13.89 6.02
C ALA A 385 9.37 -14.01 6.61
N LEU A 386 9.63 -13.45 7.81
CA LEU A 386 10.95 -13.35 8.46
C LEU A 386 12.02 -12.60 7.64
N LYS A 387 11.59 -11.69 6.76
CA LYS A 387 12.49 -10.89 5.91
C LYS A 387 12.65 -9.50 6.52
N PHE A 388 13.90 -9.13 6.78
CA PHE A 388 14.33 -7.80 7.16
C PHE A 388 15.01 -7.13 5.97
N TRP A 389 14.70 -5.86 5.74
CA TRP A 389 15.27 -5.04 4.69
C TRP A 389 15.94 -3.82 5.32
N VAL A 390 17.18 -3.54 4.92
CA VAL A 390 17.96 -2.36 5.37
C VAL A 390 18.41 -1.55 4.17
N GLY A 391 18.48 -0.23 4.33
CA GLY A 391 18.92 0.65 3.28
C GLY A 391 19.04 2.10 3.71
N SER A 392 19.35 2.95 2.74
CA SER A 392 19.48 4.38 2.91
C SER A 392 19.00 5.13 1.67
N ILE A 393 18.64 6.40 1.88
CA ILE A 393 18.35 7.37 0.83
C ILE A 393 18.98 8.72 1.22
N SER A 394 19.55 9.40 0.24
CA SER A 394 19.79 10.84 0.30
C SER A 394 18.62 11.53 -0.37
N ASP A 395 18.15 12.63 0.22
CA ASP A 395 16.90 13.30 -0.16
C ASP A 395 17.08 14.83 -0.15
N ASP A 396 16.19 15.52 -0.84
CA ASP A 396 16.15 16.98 -0.89
C ASP A 396 15.16 17.55 0.14
N ALA A 397 15.04 18.88 0.20
CA ALA A 397 14.09 19.56 1.08
C ALA A 397 12.60 19.25 0.77
N THR A 398 12.29 18.56 -0.33
CA THR A 398 10.93 18.14 -0.70
C THR A 398 10.53 16.80 -0.09
N CYS A 399 11.50 16.04 0.45
CA CYS A 399 11.32 14.67 0.97
C CYS A 399 10.73 13.72 -0.10
N SER A 400 11.23 13.81 -1.33
CA SER A 400 10.75 13.07 -2.50
C SER A 400 11.10 11.57 -2.38
N ALA A 401 12.34 11.25 -1.99
CA ALA A 401 12.83 9.88 -1.83
C ALA A 401 12.21 9.19 -0.60
N LEU A 402 12.02 9.93 0.51
CA LEU A 402 11.26 9.46 1.67
C LEU A 402 9.81 9.17 1.30
N GLY A 403 9.21 10.00 0.44
CA GLY A 403 7.89 9.75 -0.13
C GLY A 403 7.83 8.50 -1.00
N ALA A 404 8.85 8.27 -1.84
CA ALA A 404 8.96 7.05 -2.64
C ALA A 404 9.07 5.82 -1.72
N LEU A 405 9.97 5.83 -0.73
CA LEU A 405 10.15 4.76 0.25
C LEU A 405 8.84 4.42 0.98
N LEU A 406 8.10 5.43 1.47
CA LEU A 406 6.85 5.22 2.20
C LEU A 406 5.76 4.57 1.31
N MET A 407 5.65 5.01 0.05
CA MET A 407 4.69 4.43 -0.91
C MET A 407 5.13 3.04 -1.39
N GLN A 408 6.43 2.79 -1.57
CA GLN A 408 6.99 1.49 -1.93
C GLN A 408 6.80 0.46 -0.81
N VAL A 409 7.19 0.79 0.42
CA VAL A 409 7.11 -0.10 1.59
C VAL A 409 5.68 -0.28 2.09
N SER A 410 4.83 0.76 2.03
CA SER A 410 3.46 0.75 2.58
C SER A 410 3.40 0.23 4.04
N PRO A 411 4.16 0.82 4.98
CA PRO A 411 4.23 0.35 6.37
C PRO A 411 2.90 0.52 7.09
N LYS A 412 2.54 -0.45 7.96
CA LYS A 412 1.39 -0.30 8.87
C LYS A 412 1.76 0.45 10.16
N GLU A 413 3.04 0.42 10.54
CA GLU A 413 3.58 1.19 11.64
C GLU A 413 4.97 1.71 11.28
N VAL A 414 5.25 2.98 11.63
CA VAL A 414 6.55 3.62 11.45
C VAL A 414 7.10 4.05 12.81
N ILE A 415 8.27 3.52 13.14
CA ILE A 415 9.09 3.88 14.29
C ILE A 415 10.08 4.95 13.86
N TYR A 416 10.22 6.01 14.66
CA TYR A 416 11.17 7.09 14.39
C TYR A 416 11.66 7.70 15.69
N GLU A 417 12.86 8.30 15.70
CA GLU A 417 13.35 8.98 16.89
C GLU A 417 12.58 10.28 17.13
N HIS A 418 11.99 10.42 18.32
CA HIS A 418 11.06 11.50 18.67
C HIS A 418 11.61 12.93 18.45
N ARG A 419 12.94 13.12 18.54
CA ARG A 419 13.64 14.39 18.26
C ARG A 419 14.65 14.30 17.11
N GLY A 420 14.74 13.14 16.43
CA GLY A 420 15.70 12.93 15.36
C GLY A 420 15.21 13.37 13.98
N LEU A 421 13.89 13.46 13.77
CA LEU A 421 13.32 13.85 12.47
C LEU A 421 13.05 15.35 12.34
N SER A 422 13.35 15.91 11.16
CA SER A 422 13.00 17.28 10.77
C SER A 422 11.48 17.52 10.70
N ARG A 423 11.07 18.79 10.62
CA ARG A 423 9.66 19.17 10.45
C ARG A 423 9.13 18.70 9.08
N GLU A 424 10.01 18.66 8.10
CA GLU A 424 9.77 18.31 6.70
C GLU A 424 9.59 16.78 6.58
N ALA A 425 10.45 15.98 7.21
CA ALA A 425 10.22 14.53 7.38
C ALA A 425 8.90 14.22 8.09
N HIS A 426 8.57 14.96 9.17
CA HIS A 426 7.29 14.82 9.86
C HIS A 426 6.07 15.19 9.00
N LYS A 427 6.18 16.18 8.11
CA LYS A 427 5.15 16.50 7.10
C LYS A 427 5.01 15.37 6.09
N ALA A 428 6.12 14.88 5.53
CA ALA A 428 6.14 13.79 4.56
C ALA A 428 5.51 12.51 5.12
N LEU A 429 5.88 12.11 6.34
CA LEU A 429 5.25 10.99 7.04
C LEU A 429 3.73 11.17 7.13
N LYS A 430 3.25 12.32 7.60
CA LYS A 430 1.81 12.60 7.70
C LYS A 430 1.11 12.62 6.34
N LYS A 431 1.74 13.20 5.31
CA LYS A 431 1.24 13.27 3.93
C LYS A 431 0.93 11.88 3.36
N TYR A 432 1.89 10.96 3.42
CA TYR A 432 1.73 9.63 2.83
C TYR A 432 1.03 8.62 3.76
N SER A 433 0.91 8.90 5.06
CA SER A 433 0.19 8.06 6.04
C SER A 433 -1.32 7.88 5.73
N PHE A 434 -1.91 8.76 4.91
CA PHE A 434 -3.31 8.70 4.50
C PHE A 434 -3.53 8.10 3.09
N SER A 435 -2.45 7.76 2.36
CA SER A 435 -2.53 7.22 0.99
C SER A 435 -2.71 5.69 0.93
N GLY A 436 -2.82 5.02 2.08
CA GLY A 436 -3.02 3.57 2.19
C GLY A 436 -4.43 3.16 2.59
N THR A 437 -4.74 1.87 2.46
CA THR A 437 -6.04 1.26 2.88
C THR A 437 -6.26 1.22 4.39
N THR A 438 -5.25 1.57 5.19
CA THR A 438 -5.30 1.67 6.65
C THR A 438 -4.35 2.78 7.08
N ALA A 439 -4.78 3.63 8.03
CA ALA A 439 -3.94 4.72 8.52
C ALA A 439 -2.68 4.19 9.22
N VAL A 440 -1.53 4.74 8.87
CA VAL A 440 -0.22 4.31 9.39
C VAL A 440 -0.05 4.73 10.86
N GLN A 441 0.31 3.79 11.73
CA GLN A 441 0.61 4.10 13.13
C GLN A 441 2.00 4.76 13.23
N LEU A 442 2.05 6.02 13.66
CA LEU A 442 3.31 6.72 13.95
C LEU A 442 3.71 6.50 15.42
N SER A 443 4.83 5.82 15.64
CA SER A 443 5.30 5.38 16.97
C SER A 443 6.65 6.02 17.33
N PRO A 444 6.67 7.11 18.13
CA PRO A 444 7.93 7.71 18.56
C PRO A 444 8.75 6.74 19.44
N GLY A 445 9.99 6.49 19.03
CA GLY A 445 11.04 5.91 19.86
C GLY A 445 11.78 7.00 20.65
N PHE A 446 12.29 6.65 21.82
CA PHE A 446 13.21 7.50 22.55
C PHE A 446 14.63 7.32 22.02
N SER A 447 15.55 8.23 22.30
CA SER A 447 16.96 8.08 21.89
C SER A 447 17.62 6.83 22.49
N THR A 448 17.10 6.30 23.60
CA THR A 448 17.47 4.97 24.15
C THR A 448 17.04 3.78 23.31
N ASP A 449 16.08 3.96 22.39
CA ASP A 449 15.69 2.95 21.41
C ASP A 449 16.61 2.98 20.17
N PHE A 450 17.10 4.17 19.80
CA PHE A 450 17.94 4.43 18.62
C PHE A 450 19.42 4.60 19.00
N LEU A 451 20.02 3.50 19.46
CA LEU A 451 21.45 3.40 19.80
C LEU A 451 22.37 3.67 18.61
N ASP A 452 23.63 4.03 18.89
CA ASP A 452 24.64 4.29 17.88
C ASP A 452 25.08 3.03 17.13
N ALA A 453 25.57 3.17 15.90
CA ALA A 453 25.82 2.05 15.00
C ALA A 453 26.89 1.04 15.53
N SER A 454 27.80 1.48 16.38
CA SER A 454 28.73 0.61 17.13
C SER A 454 28.01 -0.21 18.21
N GLU A 455 27.17 0.43 19.01
CA GLU A 455 26.36 -0.20 20.06
C GLU A 455 25.33 -1.18 19.50
N VAL A 456 24.69 -0.86 18.37
CA VAL A 456 23.76 -1.77 17.68
C VAL A 456 24.49 -3.03 17.19
N ARG A 457 25.68 -2.89 16.59
CA ARG A 457 26.50 -4.04 16.18
C ARG A 457 26.89 -4.91 17.38
N ASN A 458 27.30 -4.30 18.50
CA ASN A 458 27.58 -5.01 19.76
C ASN A 458 26.32 -5.70 20.34
N MET A 459 25.14 -5.05 20.27
CA MET A 459 23.87 -5.60 20.73
C MET A 459 23.44 -6.82 19.91
N ILE A 460 23.56 -6.76 18.58
CA ILE A 460 23.20 -7.85 17.66
C ILE A 460 24.09 -9.08 17.90
N GLN A 461 25.41 -8.86 18.01
CA GLN A 461 26.37 -9.92 18.29
C GLN A 461 26.15 -10.56 19.68
N SER A 462 26.06 -9.75 20.75
CA SER A 462 25.92 -10.25 22.13
C SER A 462 24.59 -10.98 22.39
N LYS A 463 23.49 -10.55 21.76
CA LYS A 463 22.18 -11.24 21.83
C LYS A 463 22.06 -12.39 20.82
N GLY A 464 23.00 -12.51 19.88
CA GLY A 464 23.03 -13.56 18.87
C GLY A 464 21.85 -13.51 17.91
N TYR A 465 21.47 -12.32 17.46
CA TYR A 465 20.42 -12.10 16.44
C TYR A 465 20.93 -12.38 15.03
N PHE A 466 20.00 -12.55 14.07
CA PHE A 466 20.26 -12.79 12.64
C PHE A 466 21.21 -13.97 12.35
N LYS A 467 21.00 -15.10 13.03
CA LYS A 467 21.80 -16.33 12.87
C LYS A 467 21.37 -17.21 11.69
N GLY A 468 20.35 -16.81 10.93
CA GLY A 468 19.70 -17.64 9.90
C GLY A 468 20.63 -18.09 8.78
N LEU A 469 21.26 -17.14 8.07
CA LEU A 469 22.28 -17.40 7.05
C LEU A 469 23.64 -16.85 7.50
N PRO A 470 24.72 -17.65 7.42
CA PRO A 470 26.09 -17.14 7.55
C PRO A 470 26.31 -15.94 6.63
N ASN A 471 26.94 -14.90 7.17
CA ASN A 471 27.31 -13.64 6.50
C ASN A 471 26.15 -12.76 5.97
N SER A 472 24.88 -13.18 6.01
CA SER A 472 23.74 -12.39 5.50
C SER A 472 23.67 -10.98 6.10
N TYR A 473 23.99 -10.84 7.40
CA TYR A 473 24.02 -9.54 8.08
C TYR A 473 25.07 -8.59 7.49
N PHE A 474 26.28 -9.07 7.16
CA PHE A 474 27.35 -8.24 6.61
C PHE A 474 27.07 -7.90 5.14
N ASN A 475 26.77 -8.92 4.34
CA ASN A 475 26.44 -8.79 2.92
C ASN A 475 25.21 -7.90 2.65
N ALA A 476 24.34 -7.67 3.63
CA ALA A 476 23.19 -6.76 3.49
C ALA A 476 23.53 -5.28 3.69
N PHE A 477 24.70 -4.95 4.24
CA PHE A 477 25.20 -3.58 4.27
C PHE A 477 26.18 -3.29 3.12
N ASP A 478 26.79 -4.30 2.50
CA ASP A 478 27.62 -4.14 1.31
C ASP A 478 26.81 -3.48 0.17
N GLY A 479 27.15 -2.23 -0.15
CA GLY A 479 26.43 -1.41 -1.14
C GLY A 479 25.42 -0.39 -0.57
N VAL A 480 25.19 -0.35 0.74
CA VAL A 480 24.33 0.65 1.40
C VAL A 480 25.14 1.90 1.75
N VAL A 481 25.01 2.99 0.99
CA VAL A 481 25.70 4.27 1.27
C VAL A 481 25.30 4.78 2.67
N HIS A 482 26.25 5.33 3.45
CA HIS A 482 26.01 5.76 4.85
C HIS A 482 25.44 4.64 5.76
N HIS A 483 26.09 3.47 5.75
CA HIS A 483 25.69 2.26 6.51
C HIS A 483 25.23 2.55 7.96
N ASP A 484 25.88 3.50 8.66
CA ASP A 484 25.65 3.73 10.08
C ASP A 484 24.23 4.20 10.40
N PHE A 485 23.61 5.06 9.58
CA PHE A 485 22.20 5.44 9.82
C PHE A 485 21.25 4.27 9.58
N ALA A 486 21.54 3.39 8.60
CA ALA A 486 20.76 2.18 8.36
C ALA A 486 20.90 1.17 9.53
N VAL A 487 22.10 1.07 10.11
CA VAL A 487 22.36 0.29 11.33
C VAL A 487 21.61 0.89 12.54
N CYS A 488 21.62 2.21 12.74
CA CYS A 488 20.85 2.86 13.82
C CYS A 488 19.32 2.65 13.65
N ALA A 489 18.81 2.71 12.43
CA ALA A 489 17.40 2.40 12.14
C ALA A 489 17.06 0.93 12.43
N LEU A 490 17.94 -0.01 12.05
CA LEU A 490 17.82 -1.42 12.44
C LEU A 490 17.88 -1.58 13.98
N GLY A 491 18.70 -0.79 14.67
CA GLY A 491 18.74 -0.72 16.14
C GLY A 491 17.39 -0.39 16.77
N GLY A 492 16.74 0.69 16.28
CA GLY A 492 15.39 1.09 16.69
C GLY A 492 14.33 0.00 16.44
N LEU A 493 14.40 -0.65 15.27
CA LEU A 493 13.53 -1.78 14.92
C LEU A 493 13.74 -2.97 15.88
N VAL A 494 14.99 -3.38 16.11
CA VAL A 494 15.39 -4.48 17.01
C VAL A 494 14.98 -4.19 18.46
N SER A 495 15.13 -2.96 18.95
CA SER A 495 14.66 -2.54 20.28
C SER A 495 13.14 -2.71 20.39
N HIS A 496 12.38 -2.16 19.43
CA HIS A 496 10.92 -2.26 19.43
C HIS A 496 10.43 -3.71 19.37
N MET A 497 11.00 -4.54 18.49
CA MET A 497 10.63 -5.96 18.38
C MET A 497 11.01 -6.76 19.63
N SER A 498 12.14 -6.43 20.28
CA SER A 498 12.50 -7.02 21.57
C SER A 498 11.53 -6.62 22.70
N ARG A 499 10.91 -5.43 22.64
CA ARG A 499 9.83 -5.02 23.55
C ARG A 499 8.53 -5.79 23.28
N LEU A 500 8.22 -6.08 22.02
CA LEU A 500 7.05 -6.90 21.62
C LEU A 500 7.24 -8.42 21.86
N MET A 501 8.31 -8.84 22.55
CA MET A 501 8.68 -10.24 22.79
C MET A 501 9.04 -11.07 21.54
N LEU A 502 9.25 -10.44 20.38
CA LEU A 502 9.47 -11.10 19.08
C LEU A 502 10.92 -11.58 18.88
N LYS A 503 11.49 -12.25 19.90
CA LYS A 503 12.90 -12.67 19.91
C LYS A 503 13.21 -13.75 18.88
N ASP A 504 12.30 -14.71 18.71
CA ASP A 504 12.44 -15.84 17.79
C ASP A 504 12.55 -15.32 16.32
N ILE A 505 11.80 -14.26 16.00
CA ILE A 505 11.86 -13.53 14.71
C ILE A 505 13.22 -12.84 14.53
N LEU A 506 13.73 -12.18 15.58
CA LEU A 506 15.05 -11.51 15.54
C LEU A 506 16.23 -12.48 15.43
N GLN A 507 16.09 -13.72 15.90
CA GLN A 507 17.12 -14.75 15.79
C GLN A 507 17.09 -15.46 14.42
N SER A 508 15.87 -15.74 13.91
CA SER A 508 15.63 -16.50 12.68
C SER A 508 15.48 -15.65 11.42
N GLY A 509 15.44 -14.32 11.53
CA GLY A 509 15.27 -13.39 10.42
C GLY A 509 16.46 -13.36 9.46
N ASP A 510 16.16 -13.21 8.16
CA ASP A 510 17.16 -12.97 7.12
C ASP A 510 17.22 -11.46 6.82
N VAL A 511 18.42 -10.88 6.79
CA VAL A 511 18.63 -9.45 6.49
C VAL A 511 19.07 -9.30 5.04
N LEU A 512 18.43 -8.39 4.32
CA LEU A 512 18.59 -8.13 2.90
C LEU A 512 18.80 -6.62 2.65
N PRO A 513 19.57 -6.22 1.63
CA PRO A 513 19.64 -4.83 1.20
C PRO A 513 18.33 -4.40 0.50
N TYR A 514 18.02 -3.10 0.52
CA TYR A 514 16.90 -2.51 -0.19
C TYR A 514 17.26 -1.14 -0.75
N HIS A 515 16.98 -0.93 -2.04
CA HIS A 515 17.40 0.26 -2.78
C HIS A 515 16.20 0.85 -3.55
N VAL A 516 15.73 2.02 -3.11
CA VAL A 516 14.50 2.69 -3.59
C VAL A 516 14.50 2.98 -5.11
N TYR A 517 15.68 3.14 -5.72
CA TYR A 517 15.83 3.58 -7.12
C TYR A 517 16.87 2.79 -7.96
N GLN A 518 17.43 1.69 -7.45
CA GLN A 518 18.52 1.00 -8.16
C GLN A 518 17.99 0.07 -9.26
N GLY A 519 18.47 0.26 -10.50
CA GLY A 519 18.11 -0.58 -11.65
C GLY A 519 16.68 -0.38 -12.19
N CYS A 520 15.90 0.52 -11.60
CA CYS A 520 14.50 0.76 -11.95
C CYS A 520 14.21 2.20 -12.40
N LEU A 521 13.10 2.38 -13.11
CA LEU A 521 12.48 3.66 -13.40
C LEU A 521 12.20 4.42 -12.10
N ARG A 522 12.67 5.68 -11.99
CA ARG A 522 12.41 6.51 -10.81
C ARG A 522 10.97 7.03 -10.86
N ILE A 523 10.20 6.76 -9.81
CA ILE A 523 8.83 7.23 -9.63
C ILE A 523 8.68 7.68 -8.18
N ASP A 524 8.53 8.99 -7.96
CA ASP A 524 8.52 9.56 -6.61
C ASP A 524 7.14 9.44 -5.95
N GLY A 525 7.10 9.57 -4.62
CA GLY A 525 5.88 9.38 -3.84
C GLY A 525 4.69 10.25 -4.29
N GLN A 526 4.95 11.47 -4.77
CA GLN A 526 3.89 12.33 -5.34
C GLN A 526 3.46 11.87 -6.74
N THR A 527 4.36 11.36 -7.59
CA THR A 527 3.99 10.77 -8.89
C THR A 527 3.16 9.49 -8.73
N ILE A 528 3.46 8.64 -7.73
CA ILE A 528 2.66 7.44 -7.41
C ILE A 528 1.21 7.80 -7.04
N VAL A 529 1.02 8.93 -6.35
CA VAL A 529 -0.32 9.48 -6.00
C VAL A 529 -0.99 10.15 -7.22
N ASN A 530 -0.26 11.00 -7.96
CA ASN A 530 -0.78 11.74 -9.12
C ASN A 530 -1.32 10.82 -10.24
N LEU A 531 -0.72 9.64 -10.39
CA LEU A 531 -1.07 8.59 -11.36
C LEU A 531 -2.00 7.50 -10.80
N GLU A 532 -2.50 7.66 -9.56
CA GLU A 532 -3.49 6.77 -8.93
C GLU A 532 -3.07 5.28 -8.97
N ILE A 533 -1.78 5.00 -8.73
CA ILE A 533 -1.21 3.67 -8.93
C ILE A 533 -1.77 2.65 -7.93
N PHE A 534 -1.86 3.03 -6.65
CA PHE A 534 -2.35 2.17 -5.56
C PHE A 534 -3.67 2.65 -4.94
N SER A 535 -3.92 3.96 -4.96
CA SER A 535 -5.06 4.63 -4.32
C SER A 535 -5.66 5.68 -5.26
N ASN A 536 -6.99 5.71 -5.34
CA ASN A 536 -7.76 6.72 -6.07
C ASN A 536 -8.12 7.87 -5.11
N SER A 537 -8.16 9.12 -5.61
CA SER A 537 -8.56 10.29 -4.81
C SER A 537 -10.08 10.38 -4.57
N ALA A 538 -10.90 9.71 -5.38
CA ALA A 538 -12.36 9.67 -5.19
C ALA A 538 -12.82 8.57 -4.22
N ASP A 539 -12.13 7.42 -4.19
CA ASP A 539 -12.47 6.27 -3.36
C ASP A 539 -11.91 6.41 -1.94
N GLY A 540 -12.62 7.14 -1.07
CA GLY A 540 -12.39 7.08 0.38
C GLY A 540 -12.42 5.63 0.86
N GLY A 541 -11.28 5.12 1.32
CA GLY A 541 -11.00 3.68 1.35
C GLY A 541 -11.98 2.82 2.17
N SER A 542 -12.24 1.61 1.66
CA SER A 542 -13.11 0.52 2.16
C SER A 542 -14.41 0.33 1.37
N SER A 543 -14.32 -0.45 0.27
CA SER A 543 -15.49 -0.94 -0.48
C SER A 543 -16.26 -2.00 0.30
N GLY A 544 -17.13 -1.55 1.22
CA GLY A 544 -17.98 -2.42 2.03
C GLY A 544 -19.21 -2.93 1.28
N ASN A 545 -19.21 -4.22 0.93
CA ASN A 545 -20.40 -5.03 0.60
C ASN A 545 -21.45 -4.42 -0.35
N PHE A 546 -21.10 -4.14 -1.61
CA PHE A 546 -22.08 -4.12 -2.70
C PHE A 546 -21.51 -4.65 -4.02
N LEU A 547 -22.25 -5.56 -4.68
CA LEU A 547 -21.98 -6.24 -5.96
C LEU A 547 -20.50 -6.56 -6.32
N VAL A 548 -20.06 -7.76 -5.91
CA VAL A 548 -18.75 -8.36 -6.32
C VAL A 548 -18.54 -8.37 -7.85
N LEU A 549 -19.60 -8.51 -8.65
CA LEU A 549 -19.50 -8.58 -10.12
C LEU A 549 -19.22 -7.21 -10.79
N LYS A 550 -19.41 -6.08 -10.08
CA LYS A 550 -19.16 -4.74 -10.66
C LYS A 550 -17.73 -4.24 -10.40
N ILE A 551 -17.02 -4.81 -9.44
CA ILE A 551 -15.70 -4.31 -8.98
C ILE A 551 -14.57 -4.59 -10.02
N ILE A 552 -14.69 -5.68 -10.79
CA ILE A 552 -13.64 -6.13 -11.72
C ILE A 552 -13.49 -5.17 -12.93
N LEU A 553 -14.57 -4.54 -13.37
CA LEU A 553 -14.55 -3.61 -14.53
C LEU A 553 -14.41 -2.12 -14.17
N PHE A 554 -14.61 -1.74 -12.89
CA PHE A 554 -14.64 -0.34 -12.45
C PHE A 554 -13.60 -0.06 -11.34
N SER A 555 -12.43 -0.67 -11.44
CA SER A 555 -11.33 -0.50 -10.47
C SER A 555 -10.37 0.62 -10.89
N GLY A 556 -10.59 1.83 -10.37
CA GLY A 556 -9.84 3.04 -10.73
C GLY A 556 -8.40 3.17 -10.21
N THR A 557 -7.58 2.11 -10.22
CA THR A 557 -6.14 2.19 -9.95
C THR A 557 -5.31 1.21 -10.79
N LEU A 558 -4.08 1.58 -11.15
CA LEU A 558 -3.20 0.72 -11.99
C LEU A 558 -2.94 -0.65 -11.35
N TYR A 559 -2.71 -0.70 -10.04
CA TYR A 559 -2.49 -1.96 -9.32
C TYR A 559 -3.68 -2.91 -9.46
N LYS A 560 -4.91 -2.42 -9.28
CA LYS A 560 -6.11 -3.28 -9.41
C LYS A 560 -6.35 -3.72 -10.85
N TYR A 561 -6.09 -2.84 -11.83
CA TYR A 561 -6.19 -3.18 -13.26
C TYR A 561 -5.24 -4.33 -13.65
N LEU A 562 -4.05 -4.39 -13.05
CA LEU A 562 -3.07 -5.46 -13.28
C LEU A 562 -3.23 -6.68 -12.35
N ASP A 563 -4.08 -6.64 -11.32
CA ASP A 563 -4.17 -7.67 -10.27
C ASP A 563 -5.13 -8.83 -10.60
N ASN A 564 -4.77 -9.57 -11.64
CA ASN A 564 -5.28 -10.90 -11.96
C ASN A 564 -4.47 -12.05 -11.28
N CYS A 565 -3.59 -11.72 -10.31
CA CYS A 565 -2.81 -12.70 -9.55
C CYS A 565 -3.71 -13.56 -8.66
N VAL A 566 -3.41 -14.86 -8.59
CA VAL A 566 -4.17 -15.86 -7.84
C VAL A 566 -3.67 -15.98 -6.39
N THR A 567 -2.37 -15.85 -6.18
CA THR A 567 -1.70 -16.10 -4.89
C THR A 567 -1.43 -14.82 -4.12
N SER A 568 -1.49 -14.86 -2.78
CA SER A 568 -1.15 -13.72 -1.92
C SER A 568 0.29 -13.23 -2.13
N SER A 569 1.23 -14.15 -2.38
CA SER A 569 2.64 -13.84 -2.63
C SER A 569 2.89 -13.31 -4.04
N GLY A 570 2.15 -13.78 -5.06
CA GLY A 570 2.12 -13.19 -6.40
C GLY A 570 1.58 -11.76 -6.39
N LYS A 571 0.53 -11.47 -5.61
CA LYS A 571 0.00 -10.11 -5.39
C LYS A 571 1.06 -9.16 -4.80
N ARG A 572 1.81 -9.61 -3.79
CA ARG A 572 2.95 -8.84 -3.23
C ARG A 572 4.05 -8.63 -4.27
N LEU A 573 4.37 -9.62 -5.09
CA LEU A 573 5.38 -9.49 -6.13
C LEU A 573 4.94 -8.53 -7.25
N LEU A 574 3.68 -8.58 -7.69
CA LEU A 574 3.10 -7.62 -8.63
C LEU A 574 3.23 -6.19 -8.10
N ARG A 575 2.86 -5.96 -6.83
CA ARG A 575 3.01 -4.66 -6.17
C ARG A 575 4.46 -4.19 -6.19
N ASN A 576 5.40 -5.08 -5.90
CA ASN A 576 6.83 -4.77 -5.92
C ASN A 576 7.36 -4.49 -7.34
N TRP A 577 6.88 -5.19 -8.37
CA TRP A 577 7.24 -4.91 -9.77
C TRP A 577 6.72 -3.55 -10.22
N ILE A 578 5.47 -3.19 -9.90
CA ILE A 578 4.89 -1.86 -10.18
C ILE A 578 5.69 -0.72 -9.53
N CYS A 579 6.23 -0.95 -8.33
CA CYS A 579 7.15 -0.01 -7.67
C CYS A 579 8.55 0.08 -8.31
N HIS A 580 8.97 -0.91 -9.12
CA HIS A 580 10.29 -0.98 -9.73
C HIS A 580 10.23 -1.43 -11.22
N PRO A 581 9.65 -0.63 -12.13
CA PRO A 581 9.72 -0.92 -13.57
C PRO A 581 11.18 -0.91 -14.04
N LEU A 582 11.52 -1.75 -15.01
CA LEU A 582 12.90 -2.07 -15.37
C LEU A 582 13.59 -0.95 -16.17
N LYS A 583 14.92 -0.87 -16.08
CA LYS A 583 15.80 -0.07 -16.96
C LYS A 583 16.64 -0.89 -17.95
N ASP A 584 16.48 -2.21 -17.98
CA ASP A 584 17.18 -3.09 -18.90
C ASP A 584 16.24 -3.58 -20.01
N VAL A 585 16.58 -3.28 -21.27
CA VAL A 585 15.79 -3.67 -22.46
C VAL A 585 15.71 -5.18 -22.59
N ASP A 586 16.77 -5.92 -22.30
CA ASP A 586 16.77 -7.37 -22.40
C ASP A 586 15.81 -7.99 -21.37
N SER A 587 15.84 -7.51 -20.12
CA SER A 587 14.91 -7.96 -19.07
C SER A 587 13.46 -7.56 -19.32
N ILE A 588 13.19 -6.45 -20.01
CA ILE A 588 11.84 -6.10 -20.46
C ILE A 588 11.38 -7.07 -21.55
N ASN A 589 12.20 -7.29 -22.59
CA ASN A 589 11.86 -8.20 -23.68
C ASN A 589 11.64 -9.64 -23.19
N LYS A 590 12.51 -10.16 -22.30
CA LYS A 590 12.35 -11.50 -21.70
C LYS A 590 11.00 -11.67 -20.96
N ARG A 591 10.42 -10.61 -20.39
CA ARG A 591 9.07 -10.63 -19.81
C ARG A 591 8.00 -10.61 -20.90
N LEU A 592 8.13 -9.74 -21.90
CA LEU A 592 7.19 -9.66 -23.02
C LEU A 592 7.10 -10.97 -23.79
N ASP A 593 8.22 -11.64 -24.06
CA ASP A 593 8.28 -12.95 -24.72
C ASP A 593 7.45 -14.00 -23.96
N VAL A 594 7.59 -14.08 -22.63
CA VAL A 594 6.79 -15.01 -21.80
C VAL A 594 5.30 -14.63 -21.78
N VAL A 595 4.97 -13.33 -21.79
CA VAL A 595 3.58 -12.86 -21.81
C VAL A 595 2.92 -13.21 -23.15
N GLU A 596 3.60 -12.99 -24.27
CA GLU A 596 3.11 -13.30 -25.62
C GLU A 596 2.94 -14.82 -25.85
N GLU A 597 3.87 -15.63 -25.33
CA GLU A 597 3.76 -17.10 -25.37
C GLU A 597 2.57 -17.61 -24.53
N LEU A 598 2.39 -17.06 -23.32
CA LEU A 598 1.23 -17.38 -22.48
C LEU A 598 -0.09 -16.99 -23.16
N MET A 599 -0.17 -15.80 -23.77
CA MET A 599 -1.35 -15.35 -24.52
C MET A 599 -1.68 -16.29 -25.69
N SER A 600 -0.67 -16.82 -26.37
CA SER A 600 -0.83 -17.83 -27.42
C SER A 600 -1.35 -19.17 -26.85
N HIS A 601 -0.86 -19.57 -25.68
CA HIS A 601 -1.17 -20.83 -25.02
C HIS A 601 -2.24 -20.72 -23.90
N SER A 602 -3.45 -20.29 -24.28
CA SER A 602 -4.58 -20.05 -23.37
C SER A 602 -4.96 -21.27 -22.48
N GLU A 603 -4.81 -22.50 -22.96
CA GLU A 603 -5.02 -23.71 -22.14
C GLU A 603 -4.03 -23.80 -20.98
N ILE A 604 -2.75 -23.49 -21.23
CA ILE A 604 -1.69 -23.46 -20.22
C ILE A 604 -2.00 -22.37 -19.19
N MET A 605 -2.47 -21.19 -19.60
CA MET A 605 -2.92 -20.13 -18.68
C MET A 605 -4.07 -20.60 -17.75
N LEU A 606 -4.99 -21.43 -18.24
CA LEU A 606 -6.05 -22.02 -17.42
C LEU A 606 -5.51 -23.05 -16.44
N ILE A 607 -4.61 -23.94 -16.88
CA ILE A 607 -4.01 -24.98 -16.04
C ILE A 607 -3.14 -24.36 -14.93
N ILE A 608 -2.26 -23.41 -15.26
CA ILE A 608 -1.50 -22.61 -14.27
C ILE A 608 -2.48 -22.03 -13.24
N GLY A 609 -3.56 -21.38 -13.71
CA GLY A 609 -4.58 -20.81 -12.84
C GLY A 609 -5.34 -21.83 -11.97
N GLN A 610 -5.39 -23.11 -12.33
CA GLN A 610 -5.96 -24.18 -11.50
C GLN A 610 -4.97 -24.68 -10.43
N TYR A 611 -3.67 -24.77 -10.75
CA TYR A 611 -2.65 -25.15 -9.79
C TYR A 611 -2.39 -24.04 -8.75
N LEU A 612 -2.25 -22.78 -9.19
CA LEU A 612 -2.05 -21.64 -8.29
C LEU A 612 -3.20 -21.48 -7.28
N ARG A 613 -4.45 -21.82 -7.66
CA ARG A 613 -5.63 -21.83 -6.76
C ARG A 613 -5.54 -22.84 -5.61
N LYS A 614 -4.64 -23.82 -5.67
CA LYS A 614 -4.38 -24.80 -4.60
C LYS A 614 -3.30 -24.32 -3.63
N LEU A 615 -2.54 -23.27 -3.98
CA LEU A 615 -1.39 -22.84 -3.19
C LEU A 615 -1.83 -21.96 -2.00
N PRO A 616 -1.36 -22.25 -0.79
CA PRO A 616 -1.45 -21.32 0.33
C PRO A 616 -0.41 -20.19 0.18
N ASP A 617 -0.35 -19.26 1.14
CA ASP A 617 0.74 -18.27 1.22
C ASP A 617 2.06 -18.97 1.66
N LEU A 618 2.72 -19.61 0.69
CA LEU A 618 3.93 -20.42 0.91
C LEU A 618 5.07 -19.61 1.54
N GLU A 619 5.19 -18.33 1.19
CA GLU A 619 6.22 -17.43 1.72
C GLU A 619 6.04 -17.20 3.23
N ARG A 620 4.83 -16.83 3.66
CA ARG A 620 4.54 -16.62 5.09
C ARG A 620 4.45 -17.93 5.87
N LEU A 621 4.07 -19.05 5.23
CA LEU A 621 4.15 -20.37 5.86
C LEU A 621 5.60 -20.83 6.09
N LEU A 622 6.51 -20.61 5.13
CA LEU A 622 7.93 -20.94 5.31
C LEU A 622 8.56 -20.10 6.43
N GLY A 623 8.28 -18.79 6.48
CA GLY A 623 8.69 -17.91 7.57
C GLY A 623 8.16 -18.37 8.94
N ARG A 624 6.86 -18.67 9.04
CA ARG A 624 6.23 -19.24 10.25
C ARG A 624 6.92 -20.53 10.73
N VAL A 625 7.19 -21.45 9.81
CA VAL A 625 7.86 -22.72 10.14
C VAL A 625 9.29 -22.47 10.63
N LYS A 626 10.04 -21.57 9.98
CA LYS A 626 11.40 -21.18 10.38
C LYS A 626 11.45 -20.50 11.76
N ALA A 627 10.47 -19.68 12.12
CA ALA A 627 10.36 -19.09 13.45
C ALA A 627 10.18 -20.14 14.56
N SER A 628 9.58 -21.30 14.25
CA SER A 628 9.15 -22.26 15.26
C SER A 628 10.28 -23.10 15.88
N ILE A 629 11.39 -23.33 15.17
CA ILE A 629 12.55 -24.11 15.66
C ILE A 629 13.03 -23.61 17.04
N GLN A 630 13.08 -22.29 17.22
CA GLN A 630 13.74 -21.68 18.37
C GLN A 630 12.77 -21.34 19.53
N SER A 631 11.45 -21.50 19.33
CA SER A 631 10.40 -21.13 20.29
C SER A 631 10.19 -22.14 21.44
N SER A 632 11.29 -22.68 21.96
CA SER A 632 11.37 -23.58 23.12
C SER A 632 10.57 -23.08 24.34
N ALA A 633 10.58 -21.78 24.60
CA ALA A 633 9.87 -21.15 25.71
C ALA A 633 8.33 -21.21 25.58
N SER A 634 7.81 -21.23 24.35
CA SER A 634 6.36 -21.29 24.06
C SER A 634 5.84 -22.72 24.14
N LEU A 635 6.63 -23.68 23.65
CA LEU A 635 6.31 -25.11 23.65
C LEU A 635 6.36 -25.72 25.07
N ALA A 636 7.24 -25.22 25.94
CA ALA A 636 7.38 -25.68 27.33
C ALA A 636 6.20 -25.32 28.26
N LEU A 637 5.19 -24.57 27.81
CA LEU A 637 4.04 -24.17 28.63
C LEU A 637 2.94 -25.27 28.63
N PRO A 638 2.64 -25.95 29.76
CA PRO A 638 1.91 -27.23 29.77
C PRO A 638 0.54 -27.27 29.10
N MET A 639 -0.18 -26.15 29.03
CA MET A 639 -1.52 -26.05 28.42
C MET A 639 -1.49 -25.50 26.99
N ILE A 640 -0.41 -24.80 26.60
CA ILE A 640 -0.30 -24.08 25.33
C ILE A 640 0.45 -24.92 24.30
N GLY A 641 1.50 -25.63 24.73
CA GLY A 641 2.37 -26.44 23.87
C GLY A 641 1.57 -27.36 22.93
N LYS A 642 0.58 -28.09 23.44
CA LYS A 642 -0.27 -28.98 22.62
C LYS A 642 -1.10 -28.25 21.56
N LYS A 643 -1.65 -27.06 21.86
CA LYS A 643 -2.43 -26.25 20.91
C LYS A 643 -1.52 -25.65 19.83
N VAL A 644 -0.38 -25.11 20.23
CA VAL A 644 0.62 -24.54 19.31
C VAL A 644 1.23 -25.62 18.43
N LEU A 645 1.63 -26.76 18.99
CA LEU A 645 2.17 -27.90 18.24
C LEU A 645 1.16 -28.41 17.19
N LYS A 646 -0.12 -28.54 17.53
CA LYS A 646 -1.17 -28.92 16.56
C LYS A 646 -1.34 -27.90 15.44
N GLN A 647 -1.15 -26.61 15.72
CA GLN A 647 -1.13 -25.56 14.69
C GLN A 647 0.16 -25.61 13.84
N LEU A 648 1.32 -25.95 14.42
CA LEU A 648 2.59 -26.11 13.71
C LEU A 648 2.59 -27.32 12.78
N VAL A 649 2.15 -28.50 13.25
CA VAL A 649 1.98 -29.70 12.40
C VAL A 649 1.03 -29.40 11.24
N LYS A 650 -0.11 -28.72 11.50
CA LYS A 650 -1.02 -28.29 10.43
C LYS A 650 -0.36 -27.33 9.44
N ALA A 651 0.37 -26.32 9.91
CA ALA A 651 1.07 -25.36 9.06
C ALA A 651 2.17 -26.02 8.21
N PHE A 652 2.97 -26.91 8.80
CA PHE A 652 4.03 -27.66 8.11
C PHE A 652 3.46 -28.61 7.04
N GLY A 653 2.44 -29.40 7.37
CA GLY A 653 1.75 -30.25 6.40
C GLY A 653 1.06 -29.46 5.27
N THR A 654 0.62 -28.23 5.55
CA THR A 654 0.04 -27.32 4.54
C THR A 654 1.14 -26.73 3.64
N LEU A 655 2.30 -26.39 4.19
CA LEU A 655 3.48 -25.94 3.44
C LEU A 655 4.00 -27.05 2.51
N VAL A 656 4.16 -28.28 3.00
CA VAL A 656 4.63 -29.43 2.21
C VAL A 656 3.70 -29.74 1.04
N LYS A 657 2.38 -29.88 1.27
CA LYS A 657 1.42 -30.19 0.19
C LYS A 657 1.23 -29.02 -0.80
N GLY A 658 1.41 -27.78 -0.33
CA GLY A 658 1.46 -26.60 -1.19
C GLY A 658 2.74 -26.55 -2.07
N LEU A 659 3.91 -26.87 -1.50
CA LEU A 659 5.15 -27.00 -2.27
C LEU A 659 5.07 -28.13 -3.29
N TRP A 660 4.51 -29.29 -2.94
CA TRP A 660 4.25 -30.40 -3.88
C TRP A 660 3.40 -29.94 -5.08
N SER A 661 2.30 -29.22 -4.79
CA SER A 661 1.42 -28.65 -5.83
C SER A 661 2.14 -27.62 -6.72
N GLY A 662 3.08 -26.85 -6.17
CA GLY A 662 3.92 -25.92 -6.93
C GLY A 662 5.00 -26.61 -7.74
N MET A 663 5.66 -27.62 -7.18
CA MET A 663 6.64 -28.46 -7.85
C MET A 663 6.02 -29.19 -9.05
N ASP A 664 4.79 -29.69 -8.93
CA ASP A 664 4.04 -30.27 -10.04
C ASP A 664 3.72 -29.28 -11.16
N LEU A 665 3.39 -28.03 -10.82
CA LEU A 665 3.22 -26.98 -11.82
C LEU A 665 4.53 -26.69 -12.56
N LEU A 666 5.66 -26.63 -11.84
CA LEU A 666 6.98 -26.45 -12.45
C LEU A 666 7.40 -27.67 -13.29
N ARG A 667 7.09 -28.91 -12.86
CA ARG A 667 7.27 -30.15 -13.64
C ARG A 667 6.39 -30.20 -14.90
N LEU A 668 5.17 -29.68 -14.83
CA LEU A 668 4.26 -29.61 -15.98
C LEU A 668 4.84 -28.67 -17.03
N LEU A 669 5.22 -27.46 -16.62
CA LEU A 669 5.89 -26.47 -17.49
C LEU A 669 7.24 -26.99 -17.99
N GLN A 670 7.94 -27.85 -17.25
CA GLN A 670 9.18 -28.49 -17.71
C GLN A 670 9.04 -29.46 -18.89
N LYS A 671 7.82 -29.91 -19.22
CA LYS A 671 7.59 -30.77 -20.40
C LYS A 671 7.52 -29.99 -21.70
N ASP A 672 7.37 -28.68 -21.61
CA ASP A 672 7.31 -27.74 -22.71
C ASP A 672 8.68 -27.04 -22.83
N ALA A 673 9.45 -27.43 -23.85
CA ALA A 673 10.84 -27.00 -24.01
C ALA A 673 10.96 -25.48 -24.26
N ASP A 674 9.99 -24.91 -24.98
CA ASP A 674 10.00 -23.51 -25.36
C ASP A 674 9.57 -22.63 -24.17
N MET A 675 8.53 -23.02 -23.43
CA MET A 675 8.17 -22.37 -22.17
C MET A 675 9.30 -22.41 -21.14
N VAL A 676 10.06 -23.51 -21.01
CA VAL A 676 11.26 -23.53 -20.14
C VAL A 676 12.33 -22.57 -20.63
N SER A 677 12.59 -22.55 -21.93
CA SER A 677 13.56 -21.65 -22.57
C SER A 677 13.23 -20.18 -22.30
N LEU A 678 11.95 -19.79 -22.32
CA LEU A 678 11.52 -18.43 -21.99
C LEU A 678 11.53 -18.14 -20.48
N LEU A 679 10.91 -19.00 -19.66
CA LEU A 679 10.80 -18.79 -18.21
C LEU A 679 12.17 -18.72 -17.51
N SER A 680 13.13 -19.54 -17.93
CA SER A 680 14.50 -19.57 -17.38
C SER A 680 15.31 -18.29 -17.64
N LYS A 681 14.91 -17.46 -18.62
CA LYS A 681 15.48 -16.12 -18.85
C LYS A 681 14.98 -15.08 -17.84
N VAL A 682 13.81 -15.29 -17.23
CA VAL A 682 13.17 -14.35 -16.29
C VAL A 682 13.47 -14.70 -14.83
N PHE A 683 13.55 -15.98 -14.49
CA PHE A 683 13.96 -16.43 -13.15
C PHE A 683 14.83 -17.70 -13.19
N LYS A 684 15.69 -17.86 -12.19
CA LYS A 684 16.52 -19.06 -12.03
C LYS A 684 15.62 -20.26 -11.74
N PHE A 685 15.59 -21.24 -12.65
CA PHE A 685 14.78 -22.44 -12.48
C PHE A 685 15.40 -23.35 -11.40
N PRO A 686 14.64 -23.80 -10.38
CA PRO A 686 15.15 -24.67 -9.31
C PRO A 686 15.41 -26.09 -9.83
N ILE A 687 16.42 -26.76 -9.27
CA ILE A 687 16.74 -28.16 -9.62
C ILE A 687 15.66 -29.09 -9.03
N LEU A 688 14.73 -29.54 -9.86
CA LEU A 688 13.56 -30.30 -9.39
C LEU A 688 13.87 -31.76 -9.05
N SER A 689 14.77 -32.42 -9.78
CA SER A 689 14.88 -33.89 -9.83
C SER A 689 16.30 -34.45 -9.87
N GLY A 690 16.45 -35.70 -9.42
CA GLY A 690 17.70 -36.48 -9.39
C GLY A 690 18.15 -36.82 -7.97
N ALA A 691 19.27 -37.52 -7.80
CA ALA A 691 19.75 -38.04 -6.49
C ALA A 691 20.22 -36.98 -5.45
N ASN A 692 19.89 -35.71 -5.67
CA ASN A 692 19.98 -34.60 -4.71
C ASN A 692 18.78 -33.62 -4.85
N GLY A 693 17.72 -34.08 -5.52
CA GLY A 693 16.56 -33.30 -5.94
C GLY A 693 15.62 -32.96 -4.77
N LEU A 694 14.81 -31.93 -4.99
CA LEU A 694 13.80 -31.50 -4.03
C LEU A 694 12.61 -32.48 -3.98
N ASP A 695 12.45 -33.34 -4.99
CA ASP A 695 11.37 -34.30 -5.15
C ASP A 695 11.54 -35.59 -4.33
N GLU A 696 12.72 -36.23 -4.37
CA GLU A 696 13.06 -37.35 -3.49
C GLU A 696 12.94 -36.91 -2.02
N PHE A 697 13.44 -35.71 -1.72
CA PHE A 697 13.38 -35.10 -0.40
C PHE A 697 11.93 -34.82 0.06
N LEU A 698 11.08 -34.19 -0.78
CA LEU A 698 9.66 -33.98 -0.45
C LEU A 698 8.90 -35.30 -0.24
N THR A 699 9.21 -36.33 -1.04
CA THR A 699 8.60 -37.66 -0.91
C THR A 699 8.95 -38.33 0.41
N GLN A 700 10.22 -38.27 0.83
CA GLN A 700 10.67 -38.74 2.14
C GLN A 700 10.00 -37.98 3.29
N PHE A 701 9.83 -36.66 3.15
CA PHE A 701 9.16 -35.82 4.14
C PHE A 701 7.67 -36.10 4.27
N GLU A 702 6.95 -36.29 3.17
CA GLU A 702 5.53 -36.63 3.21
C GLU A 702 5.31 -38.03 3.83
N ALA A 703 6.13 -39.02 3.45
CA ALA A 703 6.11 -40.34 4.08
C ALA A 703 6.41 -40.30 5.59
N ALA A 704 7.37 -39.47 6.02
CA ALA A 704 7.65 -39.27 7.44
C ALA A 704 6.47 -38.62 8.19
N ILE A 705 5.82 -37.60 7.59
CA ILE A 705 4.65 -36.95 8.17
C ILE A 705 3.47 -37.93 8.30
N GLU A 706 3.20 -38.75 7.29
CA GLU A 706 2.10 -39.72 7.35
C GLU A 706 2.39 -40.92 8.27
N SER A 707 3.67 -41.31 8.42
CA SER A 707 4.12 -42.36 9.34
C SER A 707 4.12 -41.93 10.81
N ASP A 708 4.71 -40.77 11.13
CA ASP A 708 4.89 -40.32 12.53
C ASP A 708 3.72 -39.44 13.04
N PHE A 709 2.88 -38.88 12.17
CA PHE A 709 1.70 -38.08 12.55
C PHE A 709 0.37 -38.57 11.90
N PRO A 710 0.05 -39.88 11.95
CA PRO A 710 -1.14 -40.43 11.32
C PRO A 710 -2.42 -39.80 11.88
N ASN A 711 -3.25 -39.25 10.99
CA ASN A 711 -4.43 -38.45 11.36
C ASN A 711 -4.11 -37.30 12.33
N TYR A 712 -3.13 -36.46 12.01
CA TYR A 712 -2.74 -35.22 12.73
C TYR A 712 -3.87 -34.30 13.23
N GLN A 713 -5.08 -34.41 12.66
CA GLN A 713 -6.27 -33.68 13.12
C GLN A 713 -6.89 -34.27 14.40
N ASN A 714 -6.70 -35.57 14.66
CA ASN A 714 -7.37 -36.33 15.72
C ASN A 714 -6.41 -37.03 16.70
N HIS A 715 -5.12 -37.13 16.40
CA HIS A 715 -4.12 -37.70 17.32
C HIS A 715 -3.95 -36.82 18.57
N ASP A 716 -3.82 -37.45 19.74
CA ASP A 716 -3.39 -36.77 20.98
C ASP A 716 -1.86 -36.65 20.96
N LEU A 717 -1.36 -35.42 20.87
CA LEU A 717 0.06 -35.15 20.73
C LEU A 717 0.81 -35.39 22.04
N THR A 718 1.92 -36.11 21.96
CA THR A 718 2.87 -36.41 23.02
C THR A 718 4.13 -35.54 22.90
N ASP A 719 4.93 -35.47 23.96
CA ASP A 719 6.13 -34.62 23.97
C ASP A 719 7.22 -35.15 23.02
N SER A 720 7.26 -36.47 22.78
CA SER A 720 8.12 -37.08 21.74
C SER A 720 7.73 -36.69 20.31
N ASP A 721 6.47 -36.32 20.06
CA ASP A 721 6.03 -35.87 18.74
C ASP A 721 6.50 -34.44 18.47
N ALA A 722 6.72 -33.64 19.52
CA ALA A 722 7.33 -32.32 19.44
C ALA A 722 8.83 -32.40 19.09
N GLU A 723 9.58 -33.31 19.72
CA GLU A 723 10.99 -33.57 19.40
C GLU A 723 11.15 -34.03 17.93
N THR A 724 10.33 -34.99 17.51
CA THR A 724 10.33 -35.50 16.12
C THR A 724 10.00 -34.39 15.12
N LEU A 725 9.00 -33.54 15.41
CA LEU A 725 8.66 -32.40 14.54
C LEU A 725 9.81 -31.39 14.44
N SER A 726 10.52 -31.09 15.54
CA SER A 726 11.67 -30.16 15.51
C SER A 726 12.77 -30.67 14.57
N ILE A 727 13.14 -31.95 14.69
CA ILE A 727 14.15 -32.59 13.85
C ILE A 727 13.75 -32.55 12.37
N LEU A 728 12.48 -32.82 12.05
CA LEU A 728 11.96 -32.71 10.69
C LEU A 728 12.02 -31.27 10.17
N ILE A 729 11.61 -30.28 10.96
CA ILE A 729 11.62 -28.87 10.55
C ILE A 729 13.06 -28.35 10.36
N GLU A 730 14.01 -28.75 11.22
CA GLU A 730 15.43 -28.43 11.09
C GLU A 730 16.01 -28.96 9.77
N LEU A 731 15.84 -30.26 9.49
CA LEU A 731 16.26 -30.90 8.24
C LEU A 731 15.62 -30.24 7.01
N PHE A 732 14.32 -29.92 7.08
CA PHE A 732 13.60 -29.24 6.00
C PHE A 732 14.16 -27.84 5.68
N ILE A 733 14.69 -27.15 6.69
CA ILE A 733 15.22 -25.78 6.57
C ILE A 733 16.67 -25.73 6.08
N GLU A 734 17.43 -26.83 6.10
CA GLU A 734 18.69 -26.93 5.33
C GLU A 734 18.48 -26.59 3.84
N LYS A 735 17.27 -26.78 3.32
CA LYS A 735 16.86 -26.51 1.93
C LYS A 735 16.12 -25.19 1.74
N ALA A 736 16.02 -24.33 2.76
CA ALA A 736 15.20 -23.10 2.73
C ALA A 736 15.53 -22.14 1.57
N SER A 737 16.80 -22.04 1.15
CA SER A 737 17.21 -21.25 -0.01
C SER A 737 16.64 -21.79 -1.33
N GLN A 738 16.52 -23.12 -1.46
CA GLN A 738 15.95 -23.80 -2.62
C GLN A 738 14.41 -23.69 -2.60
N TRP A 739 13.76 -23.81 -1.43
CA TRP A 739 12.33 -23.52 -1.29
C TRP A 739 11.98 -22.06 -1.63
N SER A 740 12.82 -21.10 -1.23
CA SER A 740 12.67 -19.69 -1.60
C SER A 740 12.72 -19.47 -3.12
N GLN A 741 13.58 -20.21 -3.84
CA GLN A 741 13.64 -20.17 -5.31
C GLN A 741 12.37 -20.76 -5.95
N VAL A 742 11.85 -21.89 -5.45
CA VAL A 742 10.57 -22.47 -5.91
C VAL A 742 9.42 -21.48 -5.70
N ILE A 743 9.32 -20.86 -4.52
CA ILE A 743 8.28 -19.88 -4.21
C ILE A 743 8.42 -18.63 -5.10
N HIS A 744 9.63 -18.14 -5.33
CA HIS A 744 9.88 -17.01 -6.23
C HIS A 744 9.47 -17.34 -7.69
N ALA A 745 9.83 -18.52 -8.21
CA ALA A 745 9.42 -18.96 -9.53
C ALA A 745 7.89 -19.01 -9.69
N LEU A 746 7.18 -19.56 -8.72
CA LEU A 746 5.71 -19.61 -8.70
C LEU A 746 5.09 -18.21 -8.66
N ASN A 747 5.64 -17.30 -7.85
CA ASN A 747 5.19 -15.90 -7.82
C ASN A 747 5.42 -15.20 -9.17
N CYS A 748 6.57 -15.41 -9.83
CA CYS A 748 6.84 -14.86 -11.16
C CYS A 748 5.84 -15.38 -12.20
N ILE A 749 5.53 -16.67 -12.18
CA ILE A 749 4.53 -17.28 -13.08
C ILE A 749 3.14 -16.67 -12.85
N ASP A 750 2.74 -16.44 -11.59
CA ASP A 750 1.46 -15.80 -11.25
C ASP A 750 1.38 -14.35 -11.79
N VAL A 751 2.45 -13.55 -11.64
CA VAL A 751 2.52 -12.17 -12.15
C VAL A 751 2.56 -12.10 -13.68
N LEU A 752 3.35 -12.96 -14.34
CA LEU A 752 3.41 -12.99 -15.82
C LEU A 752 2.09 -13.48 -16.43
N ARG A 753 1.45 -14.47 -15.79
CA ARG A 753 0.06 -14.84 -16.10
C ARG A 753 -0.89 -13.66 -15.89
N SER A 754 -0.72 -12.86 -14.84
CA SER A 754 -1.54 -11.67 -14.57
C SER A 754 -1.48 -10.66 -15.71
N PHE A 755 -0.27 -10.40 -16.25
CA PHE A 755 -0.09 -9.55 -17.44
C PHE A 755 -0.74 -10.16 -18.68
N ALA A 756 -0.53 -11.46 -18.96
CA ALA A 756 -1.16 -12.15 -20.08
C ALA A 756 -2.70 -12.16 -20.01
N VAL A 757 -3.30 -12.33 -18.82
CA VAL A 757 -4.75 -12.20 -18.61
C VAL A 757 -5.21 -10.77 -18.90
N THR A 758 -4.50 -9.77 -18.37
CA THR A 758 -4.87 -8.35 -18.57
C THR A 758 -4.79 -7.95 -20.05
N ALA A 759 -3.83 -8.49 -20.79
CA ALA A 759 -3.67 -8.26 -22.23
C ALA A 759 -4.65 -9.05 -23.12
N SER A 760 -5.12 -10.22 -22.67
CA SER A 760 -6.07 -11.08 -23.42
C SER A 760 -7.54 -10.71 -23.20
N PHE A 761 -7.87 -10.13 -22.05
CA PHE A 761 -9.24 -9.82 -21.63
C PHE A 761 -9.48 -8.31 -21.46
N SER A 762 -8.65 -7.46 -22.09
CA SER A 762 -8.83 -6.02 -22.13
C SER A 762 -10.07 -5.62 -22.95
N SER A 763 -10.76 -4.57 -22.53
CA SER A 763 -11.91 -4.03 -23.27
C SER A 763 -11.51 -3.36 -24.60
N GLY A 764 -10.25 -2.94 -24.75
CA GLY A 764 -9.70 -2.26 -25.92
C GLY A 764 -8.40 -2.90 -26.41
N THR A 765 -7.81 -2.31 -27.46
CA THR A 765 -6.58 -2.80 -28.12
C THR A 765 -5.38 -2.80 -27.18
N MET A 766 -4.53 -3.84 -27.29
CA MET A 766 -3.30 -3.97 -26.52
C MET A 766 -2.15 -4.33 -27.47
N ALA A 767 -1.03 -3.62 -27.37
CA ALA A 767 0.15 -3.82 -28.22
C ALA A 767 1.37 -4.28 -27.41
N ARG A 768 2.23 -5.11 -28.02
CA ARG A 768 3.58 -5.38 -27.52
C ARG A 768 4.44 -4.13 -27.75
N PRO A 769 5.01 -3.50 -26.70
CA PRO A 769 5.83 -2.29 -26.87
C PRO A 769 7.23 -2.64 -27.40
N VAL A 770 7.70 -1.86 -28.37
CA VAL A 770 9.07 -1.94 -28.90
C VAL A 770 9.96 -0.99 -28.11
N VAL A 771 10.76 -1.55 -27.20
CA VAL A 771 11.68 -0.76 -26.35
C VAL A 771 13.04 -0.62 -27.03
N LEU A 772 13.47 0.62 -27.28
CA LEU A 772 14.73 0.95 -27.93
C LEU A 772 15.89 1.03 -26.89
N PRO A 773 17.09 0.50 -27.22
CA PRO A 773 18.26 0.54 -26.34
C PRO A 773 18.79 1.97 -26.14
N GLN A 774 19.48 2.22 -25.02
CA GLN A 774 20.13 3.49 -24.76
C GLN A 774 21.25 3.77 -25.78
N SER A 775 21.18 4.93 -26.44
CA SER A 775 22.22 5.38 -27.37
C SER A 775 23.47 5.83 -26.62
N LYS A 776 24.37 4.88 -26.34
CA LYS A 776 25.67 5.12 -25.68
C LYS A 776 26.88 5.08 -26.62
N THR A 777 26.69 4.71 -27.88
CA THR A 777 27.76 4.55 -28.89
C THR A 777 27.32 4.97 -30.30
N MET A 778 26.84 6.21 -30.46
CA MET A 778 26.66 6.84 -31.77
C MET A 778 27.24 8.25 -31.79
N THR A 779 28.54 8.35 -32.09
CA THR A 779 29.26 9.61 -32.35
C THR A 779 28.96 10.18 -33.74
N SER A 780 27.68 10.13 -34.14
CA SER A 780 27.19 10.57 -35.46
C SER A 780 25.71 10.97 -35.39
N ASN A 781 25.49 12.25 -35.12
CA ASN A 781 24.34 13.13 -35.44
C ASN A 781 22.92 12.53 -35.68
N LYS A 782 21.92 13.18 -35.03
CA LYS A 782 20.46 13.10 -35.28
C LYS A 782 19.68 11.90 -34.70
N GLY A 783 19.93 11.53 -33.43
CA GLY A 783 19.05 10.64 -32.65
C GLY A 783 18.68 11.20 -31.27
N GLY A 784 17.39 11.43 -31.01
CA GLY A 784 16.86 11.86 -29.70
C GLY A 784 16.12 10.73 -28.95
N PRO A 785 15.64 10.97 -27.72
CA PRO A 785 14.77 10.03 -27.01
C PRO A 785 13.39 10.00 -27.67
N ILE A 786 12.82 8.80 -27.86
CA ILE A 786 11.60 8.59 -28.67
C ILE A 786 10.44 8.15 -27.76
N LEU A 787 9.24 8.63 -28.08
CA LEU A 787 7.96 8.17 -27.54
C LEU A 787 6.90 8.28 -28.63
N LYS A 788 6.53 7.14 -29.24
CA LYS A 788 5.58 7.03 -30.35
C LYS A 788 4.53 6.01 -29.99
N ILE A 789 3.29 6.45 -29.79
CA ILE A 789 2.15 5.61 -29.41
C ILE A 789 0.97 5.97 -30.31
N THR A 790 0.38 4.98 -30.99
CA THR A 790 -0.85 5.17 -31.77
C THR A 790 -2.02 4.49 -31.08
N GLY A 791 -3.19 5.11 -31.11
CA GLY A 791 -4.41 4.57 -30.52
C GLY A 791 -4.41 4.45 -28.99
N LEU A 792 -3.62 5.24 -28.26
CA LEU A 792 -3.51 5.22 -26.81
C LEU A 792 -4.86 5.49 -26.13
N TRP A 793 -5.30 4.58 -25.26
CA TRP A 793 -6.49 4.73 -24.45
C TRP A 793 -6.19 4.50 -22.96
N HIS A 794 -6.98 5.11 -22.07
CA HIS A 794 -6.69 5.09 -20.63
C HIS A 794 -7.30 3.84 -19.95
N PRO A 795 -6.51 2.93 -19.37
CA PRO A 795 -6.92 1.55 -19.07
C PRO A 795 -8.10 1.41 -18.11
N PHE A 796 -8.24 2.34 -17.15
CA PHE A 796 -9.31 2.34 -16.15
C PHE A 796 -10.18 3.61 -16.13
N ALA A 797 -10.24 4.36 -17.24
CA ALA A 797 -11.16 5.51 -17.39
C ALA A 797 -12.35 5.14 -18.30
N LEU A 798 -13.08 4.09 -17.93
CA LEU A 798 -14.28 3.64 -18.63
C LEU A 798 -15.49 4.48 -18.22
N GLY A 799 -16.35 4.84 -19.17
CA GLY A 799 -17.59 5.56 -18.89
C GLY A 799 -18.61 4.70 -18.11
N GLU A 800 -19.62 5.34 -17.50
CA GLU A 800 -20.62 4.65 -16.65
C GLU A 800 -21.34 3.48 -17.36
N ASN A 801 -21.51 3.59 -18.68
CA ASN A 801 -22.11 2.57 -19.55
C ASN A 801 -21.09 1.55 -20.13
N GLY A 802 -19.86 1.51 -19.61
CA GLY A 802 -18.79 0.64 -20.12
C GLY A 802 -18.16 1.11 -21.45
N VAL A 803 -18.46 2.33 -21.89
CA VAL A 803 -17.92 2.92 -23.13
C VAL A 803 -16.42 3.15 -22.98
N LEU A 804 -15.65 2.70 -23.98
CA LEU A 804 -14.21 2.91 -24.07
C LEU A 804 -13.87 4.40 -24.18
N PRO A 805 -12.81 4.88 -23.51
CA PRO A 805 -12.29 6.23 -23.75
C PRO A 805 -11.75 6.35 -25.18
N VAL A 806 -11.88 7.55 -25.77
CA VAL A 806 -11.46 7.81 -27.15
C VAL A 806 -9.94 7.62 -27.29
N PRO A 807 -9.47 6.81 -28.26
CA PRO A 807 -8.04 6.58 -28.47
C PRO A 807 -7.38 7.81 -29.11
N ASN A 808 -6.10 8.04 -28.77
CA ASN A 808 -5.33 9.22 -29.15
C ASN A 808 -3.89 8.86 -29.57
N ASP A 809 -3.28 9.66 -30.45
CA ASP A 809 -1.93 9.41 -30.95
C ASP A 809 -0.92 10.42 -30.36
N ILE A 810 0.26 9.96 -29.97
CA ILE A 810 1.34 10.79 -29.40
C ILE A 810 2.66 10.47 -30.11
N PHE A 811 3.33 11.50 -30.60
CA PHE A 811 4.60 11.38 -31.33
C PHE A 811 5.62 12.38 -30.80
N LEU A 812 6.72 11.88 -30.21
CA LEU A 812 7.88 12.65 -29.76
C LEU A 812 9.18 11.92 -30.16
N GLY A 813 10.20 12.69 -30.52
CA GLY A 813 11.58 12.23 -30.81
C GLY A 813 11.84 11.82 -32.26
N GLU A 814 10.81 11.57 -33.06
CA GLU A 814 10.94 11.17 -34.46
C GLU A 814 11.29 12.38 -35.34
N GLY A 815 12.39 12.28 -36.09
CA GLY A 815 12.95 13.40 -36.87
C GLY A 815 12.66 13.29 -38.36
N VAL A 816 12.01 14.32 -38.92
CA VAL A 816 11.82 14.47 -40.37
C VAL A 816 12.23 15.89 -40.75
N ASN A 817 13.23 16.02 -41.63
CA ASN A 817 13.74 17.30 -42.14
C ASN A 817 14.05 18.33 -41.02
N ASP A 818 14.93 17.92 -40.10
CA ASP A 818 15.45 18.68 -38.94
C ASP A 818 14.44 19.13 -37.87
N TYR A 819 13.14 19.06 -38.15
CA TYR A 819 12.09 19.08 -37.13
C TYR A 819 12.16 17.79 -36.29
N THR A 820 12.48 17.93 -35.00
CA THR A 820 12.64 16.82 -34.04
C THR A 820 11.90 17.16 -32.74
N PRO A 821 10.56 17.05 -32.74
CA PRO A 821 9.74 17.48 -31.61
C PRO A 821 10.00 16.64 -30.36
N ARG A 822 10.32 17.27 -29.23
CA ARG A 822 10.51 16.61 -27.92
C ARG A 822 9.51 17.07 -26.87
N ALA A 823 8.90 18.23 -27.07
CA ALA A 823 7.86 18.78 -26.22
C ALA A 823 6.52 18.86 -26.96
N LEU A 824 5.45 18.43 -26.29
CA LEU A 824 4.07 18.69 -26.66
C LEU A 824 3.53 19.84 -25.80
N LEU A 825 3.13 20.94 -26.45
CA LEU A 825 2.35 22.00 -25.82
C LEU A 825 0.86 21.75 -26.09
N LEU A 826 0.17 21.27 -25.06
CA LEU A 826 -1.23 20.84 -25.10
C LEU A 826 -2.17 21.95 -24.64
N THR A 827 -3.19 22.26 -25.44
CA THR A 827 -4.24 23.23 -25.10
C THR A 827 -5.65 22.64 -25.15
N GLY A 828 -6.62 23.39 -24.63
CA GLY A 828 -8.05 23.03 -24.70
C GLY A 828 -8.78 23.08 -23.35
N PRO A 829 -10.11 22.88 -23.37
CA PRO A 829 -10.97 23.01 -22.20
C PRO A 829 -10.66 21.97 -21.12
N ASN A 830 -11.01 22.26 -19.86
CA ASN A 830 -10.69 21.35 -18.74
C ASN A 830 -11.47 20.04 -18.80
N MET A 831 -12.70 20.09 -19.30
CA MET A 831 -13.50 18.90 -19.60
C MET A 831 -13.09 18.21 -20.92
N GLY A 832 -12.07 18.70 -21.64
CA GLY A 832 -11.59 18.11 -22.89
C GLY A 832 -10.71 16.86 -22.73
N GLY A 833 -10.37 16.46 -21.49
CA GLY A 833 -9.59 15.25 -21.20
C GLY A 833 -8.06 15.43 -21.14
N LYS A 834 -7.54 16.67 -21.07
CA LYS A 834 -6.08 16.96 -21.02
C LYS A 834 -5.34 16.09 -19.99
N SER A 835 -5.73 16.17 -18.71
CA SER A 835 -5.09 15.46 -17.61
C SER A 835 -5.22 13.93 -17.73
N THR A 836 -6.28 13.44 -18.38
CA THR A 836 -6.48 12.01 -18.68
C THR A 836 -5.48 11.51 -19.74
N LEU A 837 -5.20 12.30 -20.78
CA LEU A 837 -4.18 12.00 -21.79
C LEU A 837 -2.77 11.98 -21.17
N LEU A 838 -2.46 12.98 -20.32
CA LEU A 838 -1.20 13.02 -19.57
C LEU A 838 -1.02 11.76 -18.71
N ARG A 839 -2.03 11.39 -17.92
CA ARG A 839 -2.04 10.15 -17.11
C ARG A 839 -1.88 8.89 -17.97
N ALA A 840 -2.65 8.75 -19.05
CA ALA A 840 -2.57 7.59 -19.94
C ALA A 840 -1.14 7.38 -20.48
N THR A 841 -0.45 8.47 -20.82
CA THR A 841 0.92 8.42 -21.35
C THR A 841 1.92 7.91 -20.31
N CYS A 842 1.84 8.37 -19.06
CA CYS A 842 2.64 7.81 -17.96
C CYS A 842 2.35 6.32 -17.72
N LEU A 843 1.07 5.94 -17.71
CA LEU A 843 0.67 4.55 -17.48
C LEU A 843 1.20 3.63 -18.59
N ALA A 844 1.17 4.07 -19.85
CA ALA A 844 1.74 3.35 -20.99
C ALA A 844 3.27 3.14 -20.85
N VAL A 845 4.00 4.18 -20.44
CA VAL A 845 5.45 4.13 -20.19
C VAL A 845 5.78 3.15 -19.05
N ILE A 846 5.02 3.20 -17.95
CA ILE A 846 5.18 2.28 -16.82
C ILE A 846 4.89 0.83 -17.26
N LEU A 847 3.80 0.58 -17.99
CA LEU A 847 3.46 -0.75 -18.52
C LEU A 847 4.55 -1.30 -19.45
N ALA A 848 5.11 -0.47 -20.34
CA ALA A 848 6.20 -0.87 -21.21
C ALA A 848 7.46 -1.28 -20.41
N GLN A 849 7.89 -0.46 -19.45
CA GLN A 849 9.06 -0.80 -18.61
C GLN A 849 8.77 -1.88 -17.55
N LEU A 850 7.52 -2.25 -17.30
CA LEU A 850 7.18 -3.46 -16.54
C LEU A 850 7.39 -4.76 -17.35
N GLY A 851 7.46 -4.68 -18.67
CA GLY A 851 7.36 -5.87 -19.54
C GLY A 851 5.92 -6.38 -19.65
N SER A 852 4.95 -5.46 -19.73
CA SER A 852 3.54 -5.73 -20.03
C SER A 852 3.18 -5.16 -21.40
N PHE A 853 2.13 -5.71 -22.02
CA PHE A 853 1.47 -5.07 -23.15
C PHE A 853 0.83 -3.75 -22.71
N VAL A 854 0.65 -2.83 -23.67
CA VAL A 854 0.25 -1.43 -23.46
C VAL A 854 -1.11 -1.16 -24.13
N PRO A 855 -2.04 -0.39 -23.51
CA PRO A 855 -3.36 -0.07 -24.05
C PRO A 855 -3.28 0.92 -25.23
N CYS A 856 -2.92 0.40 -26.39
CA CYS A 856 -2.74 1.13 -27.65
C CYS A 856 -2.73 0.16 -28.85
N GLU A 857 -2.62 0.71 -30.07
CA GLU A 857 -2.47 -0.06 -31.31
C GLU A 857 -0.98 -0.31 -31.64
N THR A 858 -0.12 0.69 -31.44
CA THR A 858 1.35 0.53 -31.53
C THR A 858 2.04 1.32 -30.43
N CYS A 859 3.22 0.87 -29.99
CA CYS A 859 4.07 1.58 -29.03
C CYS A 859 5.56 1.36 -29.35
N VAL A 860 6.29 2.45 -29.56
CA VAL A 860 7.75 2.48 -29.73
C VAL A 860 8.32 3.53 -28.77
N ILE A 861 9.26 3.13 -27.92
CA ILE A 861 9.70 3.92 -26.77
C ILE A 861 11.19 3.70 -26.49
N SER A 862 11.98 4.77 -26.36
CA SER A 862 13.30 4.63 -25.71
C SER A 862 13.12 4.64 -24.19
N LEU A 863 13.96 3.91 -23.45
CA LEU A 863 13.87 3.84 -21.99
C LEU A 863 13.70 5.22 -21.33
N VAL A 864 12.81 5.34 -20.34
CA VAL A 864 12.68 6.50 -19.46
C VAL A 864 13.48 6.24 -18.18
N ASP A 865 14.15 7.27 -17.66
CA ASP A 865 14.93 7.16 -16.42
C ASP A 865 14.15 7.57 -15.16
N THR A 866 13.31 8.60 -15.27
CA THR A 866 12.50 9.21 -14.21
C THR A 866 11.19 9.76 -14.80
N ILE A 867 10.06 9.60 -14.08
CA ILE A 867 8.78 10.26 -14.40
C ILE A 867 8.46 11.37 -13.39
N PHE A 868 8.50 12.61 -13.86
CA PHE A 868 8.08 13.79 -13.11
C PHE A 868 6.63 14.15 -13.46
N THR A 869 5.78 14.36 -12.44
CA THR A 869 4.39 14.79 -12.65
C THR A 869 3.98 15.94 -11.73
N ARG A 870 3.43 16.99 -12.35
CA ARG A 870 2.67 18.07 -11.71
C ARG A 870 1.25 17.98 -12.25
N LEU A 871 0.40 17.15 -11.62
CA LEU A 871 -0.97 16.86 -12.07
C LEU A 871 -1.98 17.24 -10.98
N GLY A 872 -2.91 18.14 -11.31
CA GLY A 872 -4.02 18.54 -10.45
C GLY A 872 -3.66 19.51 -9.31
N ALA A 873 -4.69 20.09 -8.69
CA ALA A 873 -4.58 21.02 -7.58
C ALA A 873 -5.45 20.54 -6.40
N THR A 874 -4.81 20.20 -5.29
CA THR A 874 -5.47 19.87 -4.01
C THR A 874 -4.97 20.81 -2.92
N ASP A 875 -5.84 21.65 -2.40
CA ASP A 875 -5.46 22.73 -1.49
C ASP A 875 -5.04 22.18 -0.11
N ARG A 876 -3.78 22.42 0.28
CA ARG A 876 -3.21 21.97 1.57
C ARG A 876 -3.12 23.10 2.61
N ILE A 877 -4.12 23.99 2.62
CA ILE A 877 -4.21 25.13 3.55
C ILE A 877 -4.01 24.69 5.02
N MET A 878 -4.53 23.52 5.39
CA MET A 878 -4.42 22.94 6.74
C MET A 878 -3.00 22.49 7.14
N THR A 879 -2.03 22.37 6.21
CA THR A 879 -0.60 22.15 6.54
C THR A 879 0.21 23.44 6.59
N GLY A 880 -0.41 24.60 6.32
CA GLY A 880 0.25 25.90 6.26
C GLY A 880 1.08 26.11 5.00
N GLU A 881 0.75 25.38 3.92
CA GLU A 881 1.47 25.43 2.64
C GLU A 881 0.59 26.05 1.56
N SER A 882 1.09 27.10 0.92
CA SER A 882 0.44 27.66 -0.27
C SER A 882 0.48 26.65 -1.42
N THR A 883 -0.62 26.52 -2.15
CA THR A 883 -0.73 25.68 -3.35
C THR A 883 0.36 26.01 -4.37
N PHE A 884 0.60 27.30 -4.60
CA PHE A 884 1.64 27.81 -5.47
C PHE A 884 3.06 27.51 -4.97
N LEU A 885 3.28 27.48 -3.65
CA LEU A 885 4.58 27.10 -3.09
C LEU A 885 4.87 25.62 -3.38
N VAL A 886 3.90 24.73 -3.14
CA VAL A 886 4.03 23.29 -3.44
C VAL A 886 4.27 23.08 -4.95
N GLU A 887 3.53 23.78 -5.80
CA GLU A 887 3.67 23.78 -7.26
C GLU A 887 5.07 24.21 -7.72
N CYS A 888 5.62 25.29 -7.15
CA CYS A 888 6.97 25.76 -7.43
C CYS A 888 8.04 24.80 -6.86
N THR A 889 7.83 24.20 -5.69
CA THR A 889 8.75 23.20 -5.11
C THR A 889 8.79 21.91 -5.93
N GLU A 890 7.62 21.41 -6.37
CA GLU A 890 7.53 20.26 -7.29
C GLU A 890 8.27 20.60 -8.61
N THR A 891 8.04 21.78 -9.19
CA THR A 891 8.69 22.24 -10.44
C THR A 891 10.20 22.44 -10.29
N ALA A 892 10.68 22.94 -9.15
CA ALA A 892 12.11 23.10 -8.87
C ALA A 892 12.85 21.75 -8.83
N SER A 893 12.24 20.71 -8.24
CA SER A 893 12.82 19.37 -8.23
C SER A 893 12.89 18.77 -9.66
N VAL A 894 11.92 19.06 -10.54
CA VAL A 894 12.02 18.72 -11.97
C VAL A 894 13.22 19.40 -12.62
N LEU A 895 13.37 20.72 -12.46
CA LEU A 895 14.47 21.48 -13.09
C LEU A 895 15.87 21.05 -12.58
N GLN A 896 15.97 20.53 -11.36
CA GLN A 896 17.22 20.06 -10.77
C GLN A 896 17.57 18.61 -11.15
N ASN A 897 16.56 17.75 -11.32
CA ASN A 897 16.76 16.29 -11.43
C ASN A 897 16.40 15.69 -12.81
N ALA A 898 15.75 16.43 -13.71
CA ALA A 898 15.37 15.91 -15.02
C ALA A 898 16.58 15.76 -15.96
N THR A 899 16.61 14.65 -16.70
CA THR A 899 17.61 14.36 -17.73
C THR A 899 16.97 14.37 -19.12
N GLN A 900 17.78 14.28 -20.18
CA GLN A 900 17.30 14.08 -21.54
C GLN A 900 16.43 12.82 -21.68
N ASP A 901 16.71 11.75 -20.91
CA ASP A 901 15.92 10.51 -20.92
C ASP A 901 14.66 10.59 -20.03
N SER A 902 14.46 11.66 -19.25
CA SER A 902 13.29 11.82 -18.39
C SER A 902 12.01 12.11 -19.16
N LEU A 903 10.89 11.76 -18.54
CA LEU A 903 9.54 12.12 -18.96
C LEU A 903 8.96 13.13 -17.95
N VAL A 904 8.60 14.31 -18.44
CA VAL A 904 8.12 15.44 -17.63
C VAL A 904 6.69 15.79 -18.03
N LEU A 905 5.78 15.87 -17.06
CA LEU A 905 4.38 16.24 -17.28
C LEU A 905 3.98 17.38 -16.36
N LEU A 906 3.59 18.51 -16.93
CA LEU A 906 3.19 19.73 -16.23
C LEU A 906 1.79 20.15 -16.69
N ASP A 907 0.82 20.15 -15.77
CA ASP A 907 -0.59 20.47 -16.05
C ASP A 907 -1.03 21.73 -15.29
N GLU A 908 -1.37 22.78 -16.04
CA GLU A 908 -1.80 24.10 -15.55
C GLU A 908 -0.76 24.82 -14.65
N LEU A 909 0.54 24.66 -14.94
CA LEU A 909 1.62 25.37 -14.23
C LEU A 909 1.39 26.89 -14.26
N GLY A 910 1.45 27.54 -13.09
CA GLY A 910 1.23 28.97 -12.89
C GLY A 910 -0.17 29.30 -12.34
N ARG A 911 -1.07 28.31 -12.24
CA ARG A 911 -2.46 28.48 -11.76
C ARG A 911 -2.58 29.03 -10.34
N GLY A 912 -1.57 28.82 -9.48
CA GLY A 912 -1.59 29.28 -8.09
C GLY A 912 -1.30 30.77 -7.85
N THR A 913 -0.99 31.57 -8.87
CA THR A 913 -0.52 32.96 -8.73
C THR A 913 -1.20 33.93 -9.73
N SER A 914 -0.71 35.17 -9.85
CA SER A 914 -1.22 36.14 -10.82
C SER A 914 -1.01 35.67 -12.26
N THR A 915 -1.88 36.12 -13.18
CA THR A 915 -1.80 35.73 -14.60
C THR A 915 -0.46 36.09 -15.24
N PHE A 916 0.18 37.20 -14.82
CA PHE A 916 1.46 37.65 -15.37
C PHE A 916 2.65 36.86 -14.79
N ASP A 917 2.67 36.63 -13.47
CA ASP A 917 3.74 35.86 -12.82
C ASP A 917 3.68 34.39 -13.24
N GLY A 918 2.48 33.81 -13.26
CA GLY A 918 2.25 32.44 -13.70
C GLY A 918 2.62 32.23 -15.17
N TYR A 919 2.35 33.23 -16.03
CA TYR A 919 2.82 33.23 -17.42
C TYR A 919 4.35 33.25 -17.51
N ALA A 920 5.01 34.22 -16.86
CA ALA A 920 6.47 34.37 -16.92
C ALA A 920 7.21 33.13 -16.40
N ILE A 921 6.69 32.50 -15.34
CA ILE A 921 7.22 31.25 -14.79
C ILE A 921 6.96 30.08 -15.76
N ALA A 922 5.74 29.93 -16.28
CA ALA A 922 5.43 28.89 -17.25
C ALA A 922 6.30 28.98 -18.52
N TYR A 923 6.50 30.19 -19.04
CA TYR A 923 7.41 30.48 -20.15
C TYR A 923 8.85 30.05 -19.83
N ALA A 924 9.42 30.56 -18.74
CA ALA A 924 10.81 30.28 -18.38
C ALA A 924 11.08 28.78 -18.11
N VAL A 925 10.14 28.11 -17.44
CA VAL A 925 10.21 26.66 -17.17
C VAL A 925 10.10 25.84 -18.46
N PHE A 926 9.10 26.13 -19.31
CA PHE A 926 8.93 25.44 -20.59
C PHE A 926 10.16 25.62 -21.49
N ARG A 927 10.63 26.87 -21.63
CA ARG A 927 11.82 27.22 -22.40
C ARG A 927 13.06 26.47 -21.91
N HIS A 928 13.31 26.43 -20.59
CA HIS A 928 14.45 25.73 -20.02
C HIS A 928 14.42 24.21 -20.30
N LEU A 929 13.26 23.57 -20.12
CA LEU A 929 13.11 22.13 -20.36
C LEU A 929 13.27 21.75 -21.85
N VAL A 930 12.87 22.64 -22.77
CA VAL A 930 13.00 22.48 -24.22
C VAL A 930 14.42 22.77 -24.72
N GLU A 931 15.02 23.90 -24.32
CA GLU A 931 16.28 24.41 -24.86
C GLU A 931 17.54 23.91 -24.14
N LYS A 932 17.44 23.45 -22.88
CA LYS A 932 18.62 23.01 -22.09
C LYS A 932 18.58 21.56 -21.65
N VAL A 933 17.42 21.04 -21.25
CA VAL A 933 17.29 19.65 -20.79
C VAL A 933 16.99 18.69 -21.95
N HIS A 934 16.29 19.18 -22.99
CA HIS A 934 15.89 18.42 -24.18
C HIS A 934 15.15 17.10 -23.87
N CYS A 935 14.46 17.05 -22.74
CA CYS A 935 13.68 15.91 -22.24
C CYS A 935 12.38 15.68 -23.04
N ARG A 936 11.68 14.57 -22.76
CA ARG A 936 10.33 14.33 -23.27
C ARG A 936 9.32 15.06 -22.39
N LEU A 937 8.71 16.11 -22.92
CA LEU A 937 7.86 17.02 -22.16
C LEU A 937 6.41 17.01 -22.67
N LEU A 938 5.45 16.87 -21.75
CA LEU A 938 4.02 17.11 -22.01
C LEU A 938 3.56 18.27 -21.12
N PHE A 939 3.29 19.43 -21.73
CA PHE A 939 2.95 20.66 -21.02
C PHE A 939 1.53 21.10 -21.38
N ALA A 940 0.59 20.97 -20.45
CA ALA A 940 -0.79 21.40 -20.64
C ALA A 940 -1.03 22.79 -20.05
N THR A 941 -1.56 23.72 -20.84
CA THR A 941 -1.70 25.12 -20.43
C THR A 941 -2.95 25.82 -20.96
N HIS A 942 -3.26 26.96 -20.34
CA HIS A 942 -4.24 27.97 -20.81
C HIS A 942 -3.58 29.24 -21.34
N TYR A 943 -2.26 29.36 -21.25
CA TYR A 943 -1.53 30.53 -21.74
C TYR A 943 -1.40 30.51 -23.27
N HIS A 944 -2.43 31.01 -23.95
CA HIS A 944 -2.47 31.15 -25.41
C HIS A 944 -1.33 32.01 -26.03
N PRO A 945 -0.69 32.96 -25.31
CA PRO A 945 0.53 33.61 -25.81
C PRO A 945 1.71 32.62 -25.99
N LEU A 946 1.88 31.66 -25.06
CA LEU A 946 2.95 30.64 -25.12
C LEU A 946 2.86 29.77 -26.38
N THR A 947 1.63 29.51 -26.87
CA THR A 947 1.44 28.77 -28.14
C THR A 947 1.78 29.58 -29.39
N LYS A 948 1.98 30.90 -29.28
CA LYS A 948 2.44 31.74 -30.41
C LYS A 948 3.96 31.79 -30.47
N GLU A 949 4.59 32.10 -29.34
CA GLU A 949 6.05 32.20 -29.22
C GLU A 949 6.75 30.91 -29.67
N PHE A 950 6.22 29.75 -29.28
CA PHE A 950 6.79 28.44 -29.64
C PHE A 950 6.20 27.81 -30.91
N ALA A 951 5.40 28.53 -31.70
CA ALA A 951 4.74 27.99 -32.89
C ALA A 951 5.71 27.57 -34.02
N SER A 952 6.88 28.22 -34.08
CA SER A 952 7.94 27.95 -35.06
C SER A 952 9.08 27.08 -34.51
N HIS A 953 9.03 26.68 -33.24
CA HIS A 953 10.19 26.09 -32.56
C HIS A 953 10.41 24.61 -32.94
N PRO A 954 11.61 24.20 -33.41
CA PRO A 954 11.84 22.90 -34.06
C PRO A 954 11.73 21.68 -33.14
N HIS A 955 11.64 21.89 -31.82
CA HIS A 955 11.44 20.86 -30.81
C HIS A 955 10.05 20.86 -30.14
N VAL A 956 9.10 21.70 -30.58
CA VAL A 956 7.75 21.82 -29.98
C VAL A 956 6.65 21.48 -30.99
N ILE A 957 5.72 20.61 -30.61
CA ILE A 957 4.42 20.44 -31.30
C ILE A 957 3.35 21.22 -30.54
N LEU A 958 2.50 21.93 -31.27
CA LEU A 958 1.22 22.43 -30.75
C LEU A 958 0.12 21.41 -31.05
N GLN A 959 -0.63 20.96 -30.02
CA GLN A 959 -1.87 20.21 -30.22
C GLN A 959 -2.94 20.67 -29.21
N HIS A 960 -4.19 20.32 -29.48
CA HIS A 960 -5.33 20.62 -28.61
C HIS A 960 -6.34 19.47 -28.55
N MET A 961 -7.10 19.40 -27.46
CA MET A 961 -8.24 18.48 -27.36
C MET A 961 -9.44 19.05 -28.12
N ALA A 962 -9.90 18.34 -29.14
CA ALA A 962 -10.94 18.77 -30.06
C ALA A 962 -12.33 18.91 -29.40
N CYS A 963 -13.07 19.93 -29.83
CA CYS A 963 -14.44 20.22 -29.42
C CYS A 963 -15.27 20.56 -30.67
N SER A 964 -16.50 20.04 -30.76
CA SER A 964 -17.43 20.30 -31.86
C SER A 964 -18.78 20.76 -31.33
N PHE A 965 -19.38 21.77 -31.97
CA PHE A 965 -20.70 22.27 -31.57
C PHE A 965 -21.81 21.46 -32.24
N LYS A 966 -22.73 20.92 -31.44
CA LYS A 966 -24.02 20.43 -31.95
C LYS A 966 -24.95 21.61 -32.12
N VAL A 967 -25.42 21.80 -33.35
CA VAL A 967 -26.57 22.69 -33.64
C VAL A 967 -27.83 21.91 -33.30
N LYS A 968 -28.65 22.41 -32.38
CA LYS A 968 -29.98 21.84 -32.13
C LYS A 968 -30.87 22.09 -33.35
N SER A 969 -31.19 21.02 -34.07
CA SER A 969 -32.06 21.07 -35.25
C SER A 969 -33.52 21.20 -34.84
N GLU A 970 -34.18 22.25 -35.32
CA GLU A 970 -35.63 22.51 -35.29
C GLU A 970 -36.29 22.66 -33.91
N GLY A 971 -36.73 23.87 -33.57
CA GLY A 971 -37.73 24.09 -32.51
C GLY A 971 -37.64 25.37 -31.69
N CYS A 972 -36.47 26.03 -31.59
CA CYS A 972 -36.35 27.27 -30.81
C CYS A 972 -35.29 28.26 -31.34
N SER A 973 -35.10 29.37 -30.62
CA SER A 973 -34.35 30.56 -31.02
C SER A 973 -32.88 30.34 -31.40
N LYS A 974 -32.39 31.16 -32.33
CA LYS A 974 -30.97 31.23 -32.73
C LYS A 974 -30.07 31.52 -31.52
N GLY A 975 -29.34 30.52 -31.03
CA GLY A 975 -28.34 30.72 -29.97
C GLY A 975 -27.73 29.43 -29.42
N GLU A 976 -28.54 28.40 -29.18
CA GLU A 976 -28.11 27.18 -28.48
C GLU A 976 -27.20 26.25 -29.33
N GLN A 977 -25.91 26.59 -29.39
CA GLN A 977 -24.84 25.68 -29.76
C GLN A 977 -24.34 24.93 -28.53
N GLU A 978 -24.49 23.60 -28.53
CA GLU A 978 -24.06 22.75 -27.43
C GLU A 978 -22.65 22.20 -27.72
N PRO A 979 -21.56 22.68 -27.05
CA PRO A 979 -20.23 22.12 -27.24
C PRO A 979 -20.19 20.67 -26.76
N SER A 980 -19.84 19.78 -27.69
CA SER A 980 -19.58 18.37 -27.45
C SER A 980 -18.07 18.12 -27.54
N PHE A 981 -17.47 17.73 -26.41
CA PHE A 981 -16.07 17.35 -26.35
C PHE A 981 -15.86 16.05 -27.13
N LEU A 982 -14.92 16.05 -28.07
CA LEU A 982 -14.62 14.88 -28.90
C LEU A 982 -13.56 13.96 -28.27
N TYR A 983 -12.86 14.43 -27.22
CA TYR A 983 -11.78 13.73 -26.52
C TYR A 983 -10.65 13.20 -27.43
N ARG A 984 -10.54 13.76 -28.64
CA ARG A 984 -9.52 13.46 -29.64
C ARG A 984 -8.53 14.62 -29.72
N LEU A 985 -7.25 14.27 -29.77
CA LEU A 985 -6.13 15.18 -29.95
C LEU A 985 -6.01 15.60 -31.41
N THR A 986 -5.84 16.90 -31.66
CA THR A 986 -5.73 17.49 -33.00
C THR A 986 -4.59 18.51 -33.06
N ASN A 987 -3.86 18.53 -34.18
CA ASN A 987 -2.70 19.41 -34.38
C ASN A 987 -3.09 20.90 -34.42
N GLY A 988 -2.14 21.75 -34.04
CA GLY A 988 -2.33 23.20 -33.88
C GLY A 988 -2.80 23.59 -32.48
N ALA A 989 -2.72 24.88 -32.16
CA ALA A 989 -3.27 25.43 -30.91
C ALA A 989 -4.80 25.48 -30.94
N CYS A 990 -5.43 25.45 -29.76
CA CYS A 990 -6.87 25.66 -29.61
C CYS A 990 -7.27 27.04 -30.17
N PRO A 991 -8.23 27.15 -31.11
CA PRO A 991 -8.47 28.40 -31.82
C PRO A 991 -9.08 29.50 -30.93
N GLU A 992 -9.96 29.12 -29.99
CA GLU A 992 -10.51 30.01 -28.96
C GLU A 992 -10.74 29.28 -27.63
N SER A 993 -10.89 30.05 -26.55
CA SER A 993 -11.13 29.55 -25.19
C SER A 993 -12.63 29.35 -24.92
N TYR A 994 -13.10 28.10 -24.99
CA TYR A 994 -14.53 27.72 -24.89
C TYR A 994 -15.24 27.96 -23.53
N GLY A 995 -14.63 28.72 -22.61
CA GLY A 995 -15.18 28.95 -21.27
C GLY A 995 -16.49 29.73 -21.25
N LEU A 996 -16.71 30.62 -22.23
CA LEU A 996 -17.96 31.40 -22.33
C LEU A 996 -19.15 30.54 -22.76
N GLN A 997 -18.94 29.56 -23.65
CA GLN A 997 -19.99 28.61 -24.05
C GLN A 997 -20.33 27.66 -22.90
N VAL A 998 -19.33 27.19 -22.14
CA VAL A 998 -19.55 26.39 -20.92
C VAL A 998 -20.28 27.19 -19.83
N ALA A 999 -20.05 28.50 -19.73
CA ALA A 999 -20.79 29.38 -18.82
C ALA A 999 -22.30 29.41 -19.13
N ILE A 1000 -22.68 29.48 -20.41
CA ILE A 1000 -24.10 29.40 -20.85
C ILE A 1000 -24.70 28.04 -20.45
N MET A 1001 -23.99 26.94 -20.70
CA MET A 1001 -24.44 25.59 -20.29
C MET A 1001 -24.64 25.45 -18.77
N ALA A 1002 -23.82 26.14 -17.97
CA ALA A 1002 -23.95 26.19 -16.51
C ALA A 1002 -25.13 27.07 -16.02
N GLY A 1003 -25.94 27.62 -16.93
CA GLY A 1003 -27.09 28.46 -16.62
C GLY A 1003 -26.76 29.92 -16.31
N ILE A 1004 -25.56 30.40 -16.65
CA ILE A 1004 -25.19 31.81 -16.47
C ILE A 1004 -25.94 32.65 -17.53
N PRO A 1005 -26.71 33.70 -17.15
CA PRO A 1005 -27.55 34.43 -18.09
C PRO A 1005 -26.77 35.04 -19.27
N GLU A 1006 -27.30 34.91 -20.48
CA GLU A 1006 -26.64 35.35 -21.73
C GLU A 1006 -26.12 36.78 -21.67
N LYS A 1007 -26.87 37.71 -21.06
CA LYS A 1007 -26.47 39.12 -20.88
C LYS A 1007 -25.15 39.29 -20.11
N VAL A 1008 -24.87 38.39 -19.16
CA VAL A 1008 -23.62 38.36 -18.40
C VAL A 1008 -22.48 37.79 -19.25
N VAL A 1009 -22.77 36.75 -20.05
CA VAL A 1009 -21.79 36.14 -20.95
C VAL A 1009 -21.44 37.07 -22.11
N GLU A 1010 -22.39 37.83 -22.65
CA GLU A 1010 -22.15 38.91 -23.60
C GLU A 1010 -21.23 40.00 -23.03
N ALA A 1011 -21.47 40.43 -21.79
CA ALA A 1011 -20.64 41.43 -21.12
C ALA A 1011 -19.22 40.91 -20.90
N ALA A 1012 -19.08 39.66 -20.45
CA ALA A 1012 -17.79 38.97 -20.30
C ALA A 1012 -17.07 38.78 -21.65
N SER A 1013 -17.79 38.50 -22.73
CA SER A 1013 -17.24 38.38 -24.08
C SER A 1013 -16.68 39.73 -24.57
N LYS A 1014 -17.44 40.81 -24.42
CA LYS A 1014 -17.01 42.18 -24.77
C LYS A 1014 -15.78 42.60 -23.95
N ALA A 1015 -15.78 42.34 -22.64
CA ALA A 1015 -14.63 42.60 -21.78
C ALA A 1015 -13.39 41.77 -22.19
N GLY A 1016 -13.57 40.49 -22.48
CA GLY A 1016 -12.51 39.60 -22.95
C GLY A 1016 -11.91 40.01 -24.29
N GLN A 1017 -12.71 40.54 -25.22
CA GLN A 1017 -12.23 41.09 -26.49
C GLN A 1017 -11.37 42.35 -26.27
N VAL A 1018 -11.83 43.30 -25.46
CA VAL A 1018 -11.06 44.51 -25.10
C VAL A 1018 -9.74 44.13 -24.43
N MET A 1019 -9.76 43.16 -23.50
CA MET A 1019 -8.56 42.66 -22.83
C MET A 1019 -7.61 41.98 -23.83
N LYS A 1020 -8.11 41.15 -24.76
CA LYS A 1020 -7.31 40.47 -25.81
C LYS A 1020 -6.60 41.46 -26.74
N ILE A 1021 -7.19 42.64 -26.99
CA ILE A 1021 -6.57 43.72 -27.77
C ILE A 1021 -5.49 44.42 -26.94
N SER A 1022 -5.84 44.99 -25.79
CA SER A 1022 -4.91 45.76 -24.94
C SER A 1022 -3.71 44.94 -24.48
N VAL A 1023 -3.91 43.67 -24.12
CA VAL A 1023 -2.84 42.73 -23.76
C VAL A 1023 -2.00 42.35 -24.98
N GLY A 1024 -2.61 42.19 -26.16
CA GLY A 1024 -1.90 41.90 -27.41
C GLY A 1024 -1.01 43.05 -27.90
N GLU A 1025 -1.44 44.30 -27.71
CA GLU A 1025 -0.64 45.50 -28.00
C GLU A 1025 0.51 45.65 -26.98
N SER A 1026 0.22 45.42 -25.69
CA SER A 1026 1.23 45.43 -24.64
C SER A 1026 2.33 44.38 -24.89
N PHE A 1027 1.95 43.13 -25.20
CA PHE A 1027 2.91 42.07 -25.53
C PHE A 1027 3.76 42.39 -26.76
N LYS A 1028 3.19 42.89 -27.87
CA LYS A 1028 3.99 43.33 -29.03
C LYS A 1028 5.02 44.41 -28.67
N SER A 1029 4.63 45.38 -27.84
CA SER A 1029 5.56 46.41 -27.33
C SER A 1029 6.61 45.88 -26.35
N SER A 1030 6.46 44.63 -25.90
CA SER A 1030 7.37 43.93 -24.98
C SER A 1030 8.29 42.97 -25.75
N GLU A 1031 7.74 42.20 -26.70
CA GLU A 1031 8.47 41.40 -27.68
C GLU A 1031 9.51 42.26 -28.42
N GLN A 1032 9.09 43.41 -28.95
CA GLN A 1032 9.98 44.37 -29.62
C GLN A 1032 11.08 44.93 -28.70
N ARG A 1033 10.87 44.98 -27.37
CA ARG A 1033 11.93 45.35 -26.41
C ARG A 1033 12.85 44.18 -26.08
N SER A 1034 12.35 42.95 -26.03
CA SER A 1034 13.19 41.76 -25.83
C SER A 1034 14.02 41.40 -27.05
N GLU A 1035 13.49 41.57 -28.27
CA GLU A 1035 14.25 41.44 -29.52
C GLU A 1035 15.36 42.50 -29.58
N PHE A 1036 15.04 43.77 -29.27
CA PHE A 1036 16.03 44.84 -29.15
C PHE A 1036 17.12 44.52 -28.11
N SER A 1037 16.75 43.94 -26.96
CA SER A 1037 17.70 43.56 -25.91
C SER A 1037 18.55 42.33 -26.26
N THR A 1038 18.03 41.37 -27.03
CA THR A 1038 18.77 40.15 -27.42
C THR A 1038 19.69 40.42 -28.60
N LEU A 1039 19.29 41.25 -29.57
CA LEU A 1039 20.20 41.80 -30.58
C LEU A 1039 21.37 42.55 -29.93
N HIS A 1040 21.12 43.38 -28.91
CA HIS A 1040 22.21 44.02 -28.16
C HIS A 1040 23.10 43.02 -27.40
N GLU A 1041 22.58 41.88 -26.94
CA GLU A 1041 23.40 40.83 -26.32
C GLU A 1041 24.24 40.07 -27.36
N GLU A 1042 23.68 39.77 -28.54
CA GLU A 1042 24.42 39.13 -29.63
C GLU A 1042 25.47 40.07 -30.22
N TRP A 1043 25.15 41.36 -30.43
CA TRP A 1043 26.13 42.39 -30.79
C TRP A 1043 27.23 42.53 -29.73
N LEU A 1044 26.90 42.48 -28.42
CA LEU A 1044 27.90 42.48 -27.35
C LEU A 1044 28.78 41.23 -27.39
N ARG A 1045 28.21 40.04 -27.61
CA ARG A 1045 28.97 38.79 -27.75
C ARG A 1045 29.89 38.83 -28.98
N SER A 1046 29.42 39.35 -30.11
CA SER A 1046 30.22 39.58 -31.32
C SER A 1046 31.37 40.55 -31.06
N LEU A 1047 31.08 41.75 -30.51
CA LEU A 1047 32.10 42.74 -30.16
C LEU A 1047 33.12 42.20 -29.14
N VAL A 1048 32.68 41.41 -28.16
CA VAL A 1048 33.58 40.76 -27.19
C VAL A 1048 34.45 39.71 -27.88
N SER A 1049 33.90 38.88 -28.77
CA SER A 1049 34.69 37.89 -29.52
C SER A 1049 35.74 38.54 -30.42
N VAL A 1050 35.41 39.65 -31.09
CA VAL A 1050 36.35 40.46 -31.87
C VAL A 1050 37.43 41.10 -30.97
N SER A 1051 37.05 41.59 -29.78
CA SER A 1051 38.00 42.18 -28.82
C SER A 1051 38.96 41.18 -28.16
N GLN A 1052 38.66 39.88 -28.22
CA GLN A 1052 39.52 38.81 -27.69
C GLN A 1052 40.60 38.34 -28.68
N VAL A 1053 40.62 38.89 -29.91
CA VAL A 1053 41.67 38.62 -30.89
C VAL A 1053 42.88 39.52 -30.62
N GLU A 1054 43.70 39.15 -29.62
CA GLU A 1054 44.87 39.94 -29.16
C GLU A 1054 46.07 40.03 -30.16
N ASN A 1055 45.87 39.78 -31.46
CA ASN A 1055 46.86 40.00 -32.50
C ASN A 1055 46.29 40.82 -33.65
N CYS A 1056 46.80 42.05 -33.82
CA CYS A 1056 46.32 43.01 -34.80
C CYS A 1056 46.61 42.58 -36.25
N ASN A 1057 45.65 41.90 -36.88
CA ASN A 1057 45.42 41.85 -38.32
C ASN A 1057 43.93 41.51 -38.53
N PHE A 1058 43.09 42.54 -38.58
CA PHE A 1058 41.70 42.40 -39.02
C PHE A 1058 41.68 42.02 -40.51
N ASP A 1059 40.90 41.02 -40.88
CA ASP A 1059 40.68 40.67 -42.29
C ASP A 1059 39.55 41.54 -42.87
N ASP A 1060 39.39 41.60 -44.20
CA ASP A 1060 38.35 42.42 -44.84
C ASP A 1060 36.93 42.04 -44.34
N GLY A 1061 36.73 40.76 -44.01
CA GLY A 1061 35.47 40.25 -43.44
C GLY A 1061 35.17 40.73 -42.01
N ASP A 1062 36.18 41.06 -41.20
CA ASP A 1062 35.97 41.64 -39.87
C ASP A 1062 35.51 43.11 -40.01
N TYR A 1063 36.08 43.83 -40.98
CA TYR A 1063 35.67 45.19 -41.32
C TYR A 1063 34.25 45.24 -41.89
N ASP A 1064 33.88 44.33 -42.78
CA ASP A 1064 32.50 44.21 -43.27
C ASP A 1064 31.53 43.89 -42.11
N THR A 1065 31.90 42.99 -41.20
CA THR A 1065 31.07 42.66 -40.02
C THR A 1065 30.86 43.87 -39.12
N LEU A 1066 31.91 44.63 -38.82
CA LEU A 1066 31.83 45.88 -38.04
C LEU A 1066 31.06 46.99 -38.78
N PHE A 1067 31.17 47.05 -40.11
CA PHE A 1067 30.47 48.03 -40.94
C PHE A 1067 28.96 47.74 -41.00
N CYS A 1068 28.56 46.48 -41.15
CA CYS A 1068 27.16 46.04 -41.03
C CYS A 1068 26.59 46.39 -39.66
N LEU A 1069 27.29 46.05 -38.57
CA LEU A 1069 26.85 46.30 -37.20
C LEU A 1069 26.74 47.81 -36.91
N TRP A 1070 27.64 48.64 -37.45
CA TRP A 1070 27.51 50.10 -37.42
C TRP A 1070 26.30 50.61 -38.23
N HIS A 1071 26.02 50.03 -39.39
CA HIS A 1071 24.89 50.42 -40.23
C HIS A 1071 23.54 50.04 -39.59
N GLU A 1072 23.45 48.92 -38.88
CA GLU A 1072 22.26 48.53 -38.12
C GLU A 1072 22.05 49.39 -36.86
N LEU A 1073 23.11 49.70 -36.11
CA LEU A 1073 23.06 50.67 -35.00
C LEU A 1073 22.60 52.06 -35.47
N LYS A 1074 23.07 52.50 -36.66
CA LYS A 1074 22.67 53.77 -37.25
C LYS A 1074 21.22 53.78 -37.74
N ASN A 1075 20.75 52.68 -38.34
CA ASN A 1075 19.37 52.55 -38.78
C ASN A 1075 18.39 52.47 -37.59
N SER A 1076 18.74 51.75 -36.53
CA SER A 1076 17.91 51.62 -35.33
C SER A 1076 17.78 52.93 -34.55
N TYR A 1077 18.87 53.69 -34.36
CA TYR A 1077 18.81 55.06 -33.82
C TYR A 1077 18.07 56.06 -34.73
N GLY A 1078 18.03 55.80 -36.04
CA GLY A 1078 17.30 56.62 -37.00
C GLY A 1078 15.77 56.44 -36.97
N ALA A 1079 15.26 55.39 -36.31
CA ALA A 1079 13.84 55.05 -36.28
C ALA A 1079 13.11 55.55 -35.01
N SER A 1080 13.79 56.25 -34.10
CA SER A 1080 13.30 56.60 -32.76
C SER A 1080 13.31 58.11 -32.45
N ASN A 1081 13.01 58.96 -33.45
CA ASN A 1081 12.78 60.41 -33.33
C ASN A 1081 11.58 60.83 -34.20
#